data_AF-A0A9J2P722-F1
#
_entry.id   AF-A0A9J2P722-F1
#
_cell.length_a   1.000
_cell.length_b   1.000
_cell.length_c   1.000
_cell.angle_alpha   90.00
_cell.angle_beta   90.00
_cell.angle_gamma   90.00
#
_symmetry.space_group_name_H-M   'P 1'
#
loop_
_entity.id
_entity.type
_entity.pdbx_description
1 polymer ?
#
loop_
_entity_poly.entity_id
_entity_poly.type
_entity_poly.pdbx_seq_one_letter_code
_entity_poly.pdbx_strand_id
1 'polypeptide(L)'
;MFRRFGGSSSSIWKPKNPHSLEYLKYLHGVLMKNERVTEHNRTLLVEALRAIAEILIWGDQNDSSVFDFFLEKQMLSYFLSIMAQKCGSYVCVQLLQTLNILFENIRHETSLYFLLSNNHVNSIITHKFNFNNEEIMAYYISFIKTLSFKLNVYTVHFFFNESTQEFPLYTEVIKFYNHSEGMVRIAVRTTTLNIFKVEDEAMRAFVRSCSRDYFCAVVDLTTSHSVDIDQFARSAENEASNRDRLADLVGEHLDHIHYLNDIFLIQDDHLSAMLSEIVFGRLLAPLYLCSLASLRMCPSAVILTPVSSLFLLSQFLLIVADQQAVQTLLSSFFFGDGSDVRQQWSRAQDASLVLVNLPRAEATSNRVFFNSYLRSLNCERNDHAAFFGLLFLYAICQNKGVMAEILKAAQITPSLECDTPDREGNLLEVLLAIVSCSTKSDTTVRVVTLELCCVVIRQLLLAVDVQTEPYTRCERVADDARSDTVASLSVVVYTEELFLEMFEDEFYQFERDAFRVSLMSVDPSLLLPPSNTPLSGVALNKRLPSGSEERIRRSIQLYFHLRKFVLDLRGETETQLPLSTKGGGIVEVNDCINLDNSDLLSCTVVLPKGDRQQRFLVADQLQLILVEPDSKRLGWAIVRFVGLLQDTQLTGDPGESRALHVVVNDVRTRSHLNNEPLLSAKLLFDDHIRCMAAKQRLTKGRQTARQLKLNLICDLLGVPKRSFTPGTNRNPFRIVKGCAPGSVRKQQLAGSPPSSKSSSNSLNIVPEDPKPASSSLGTRHANAEVRMAEASSSKTFPADSLPCIVVLGMAGSGKSSFVQRLTARLHEKKLVPYVVNLDPAVNTLPYPANIDIRDTVKYKEVMREYGLGPNGAILTCLNLMCTRFEQVLELLSKRAGMCSHCLIDTPGQIEAFTWSASGSIITDAIASAHPTMVAYVMDSVRATNPITFMSNMLYACSIFYRTKLPFVVVLNKADIVRPTFAVKWMKDFESFQEALDENCSTYMNDLTRSLSLVLDQFYEAFSAVPVSSLTGEGIDEFLKQTEKCVKEYNDVYRPMYEQLANEKMLRSWRS
;
A
#
# COMPACT_ATOMS: atom_id res chain seq x y z
N MET A 1 -47.84 34.27 -29.18
CA MET A 1 -47.58 35.18 -30.33
C MET A 1 -46.36 34.63 -31.06
N PHE A 2 -46.28 34.45 -32.38
CA PHE A 2 -47.19 34.76 -33.50
C PHE A 2 -47.35 33.53 -34.44
N ARG A 3 -48.51 33.40 -35.09
CA ARG A 3 -48.73 32.46 -36.21
C ARG A 3 -49.08 33.29 -37.45
N ARG A 4 -48.16 33.43 -38.41
CA ARG A 4 -48.40 33.73 -39.84
C ARG A 4 -47.09 34.02 -40.57
N PHE A 5 -46.67 33.12 -41.46
CA PHE A 5 -46.56 33.36 -42.90
C PHE A 5 -46.47 31.99 -43.59
N GLY A 6 -47.17 31.83 -44.72
CA GLY A 6 -47.17 30.58 -45.49
C GLY A 6 -46.39 30.75 -46.79
N GLY A 7 -45.64 29.72 -47.18
CA GLY A 7 -44.89 29.65 -48.43
C GLY A 7 -44.30 28.24 -48.57
N SER A 8 -44.44 27.61 -49.74
CA SER A 8 -44.23 26.17 -49.91
C SER A 8 -42.75 25.76 -49.97
N SER A 9 -42.32 24.96 -49.00
CA SER A 9 -41.35 23.87 -49.23
C SER A 9 -41.55 22.77 -48.17
N SER A 10 -41.16 21.53 -48.48
CA SER A 10 -41.28 20.38 -47.58
C SER A 10 -40.26 20.45 -46.44
N SER A 11 -40.57 21.24 -45.41
CA SER A 11 -39.86 21.21 -44.14
C SER A 11 -40.19 19.92 -43.39
N ILE A 12 -39.24 18.98 -43.35
CA ILE A 12 -39.30 17.83 -42.45
C ILE A 12 -39.32 18.39 -41.02
N TRP A 13 -40.44 18.21 -40.32
CA TRP A 13 -40.59 18.68 -38.95
C TRP A 13 -39.58 17.96 -38.05
N LYS A 14 -38.91 18.68 -37.13
CA LYS A 14 -38.09 18.04 -36.10
C LYS A 14 -39.01 17.21 -35.19
N PRO A 15 -38.88 15.87 -35.13
CA PRO A 15 -39.72 15.04 -34.27
C PRO A 15 -39.47 15.34 -32.80
N LYS A 16 -40.46 15.06 -31.95
CA LYS A 16 -40.37 15.32 -30.50
C LYS A 16 -39.57 14.27 -29.72
N ASN A 17 -39.48 13.04 -30.23
CA ASN A 17 -38.75 11.97 -29.57
C ASN A 17 -37.31 11.89 -30.13
N PRO A 18 -36.26 12.17 -29.33
CA PRO A 18 -34.88 12.10 -29.76
C PRO A 18 -34.41 10.66 -30.03
N HIS A 19 -35.08 9.63 -29.49
CA HIS A 19 -34.77 8.23 -29.77
C HIS A 19 -35.85 7.66 -30.69
N SER A 20 -35.84 8.06 -31.97
CA SER A 20 -36.81 7.58 -32.96
C SER A 20 -36.24 7.48 -34.38
N LEU A 21 -36.69 6.47 -35.12
CA LEU A 21 -36.38 6.28 -36.54
C LEU A 21 -36.79 7.50 -37.39
N GLU A 22 -37.86 8.21 -37.02
CA GLU A 22 -38.25 9.47 -37.67
C GLU A 22 -37.22 10.58 -37.47
N TYR A 23 -36.60 10.67 -36.28
CA TYR A 23 -35.56 11.65 -36.04
C TYR A 23 -34.26 11.27 -36.76
N LEU A 24 -33.91 9.98 -36.84
CA LEU A 24 -32.78 9.54 -37.67
C LEU A 24 -32.98 9.89 -39.17
N LYS A 25 -34.21 9.72 -39.69
CA LYS A 25 -34.59 10.16 -41.05
C LYS A 25 -34.47 11.68 -41.24
N TYR A 26 -34.82 12.48 -40.22
CA TYR A 26 -34.59 13.93 -40.23
C TYR A 26 -33.09 14.26 -40.25
N LEU A 27 -32.27 13.62 -39.41
CA LEU A 27 -30.82 13.85 -39.32
C LEU A 27 -30.08 13.46 -40.61
N HIS A 28 -30.45 12.34 -41.24
CA HIS A 28 -30.00 11.99 -42.60
C HIS A 28 -30.34 13.11 -43.61
N GLY A 29 -31.55 13.67 -43.53
CA GLY A 29 -31.96 14.83 -44.33
C GLY A 29 -31.20 16.13 -44.03
N VAL A 30 -30.62 16.28 -42.83
CA VAL A 30 -29.73 17.40 -42.48
C VAL A 30 -28.35 17.19 -43.09
N LEU A 31 -27.77 15.99 -43.02
CA LEU A 31 -26.50 15.65 -43.65
C LEU A 31 -26.56 15.82 -45.18
N MET A 32 -27.60 15.28 -45.83
CA MET A 32 -27.84 15.40 -47.28
C MET A 32 -27.97 16.86 -47.76
N LYS A 33 -28.43 17.78 -46.91
CA LYS A 33 -28.54 19.22 -47.27
C LYS A 33 -27.25 20.01 -47.02
N ASN A 34 -26.28 19.42 -46.31
CA ASN A 34 -25.07 20.09 -45.84
C ASN A 34 -23.80 19.30 -46.19
N GLU A 35 -23.74 18.75 -47.41
CA GLU A 35 -22.61 17.93 -47.88
C GLU A 35 -21.24 18.65 -47.77
N ARG A 36 -21.21 19.98 -47.87
CA ARG A 36 -19.98 20.78 -47.72
C ARG A 36 -19.89 21.48 -46.37
N VAL A 37 -18.77 21.29 -45.69
CA VAL A 37 -18.47 21.95 -44.40
C VAL A 37 -18.08 23.41 -44.63
N THR A 38 -18.71 24.30 -43.88
CA THR A 38 -18.47 25.75 -43.86
C THR A 38 -18.51 26.24 -42.40
N GLU A 39 -17.97 27.44 -42.13
CA GLU A 39 -18.00 27.99 -40.76
C GLU A 39 -19.41 28.18 -40.18
N HIS A 40 -20.43 28.31 -41.04
CA HIS A 40 -21.82 28.55 -40.67
C HIS A 40 -22.62 27.28 -40.38
N ASN A 41 -22.24 26.12 -40.96
CA ASN A 41 -22.95 24.84 -40.75
C ASN A 41 -22.15 23.81 -39.92
N ARG A 42 -20.87 24.05 -39.62
CA ARG A 42 -20.03 23.12 -38.83
C ARG A 42 -20.63 22.71 -37.48
N THR A 43 -21.30 23.62 -36.76
CA THR A 43 -21.94 23.33 -35.46
C THR A 43 -23.20 22.47 -35.64
N LEU A 44 -24.02 22.77 -36.65
CA LEU A 44 -25.18 21.97 -37.01
C LEU A 44 -24.80 20.54 -37.42
N LEU A 45 -23.72 20.39 -38.19
CA LEU A 45 -23.18 19.09 -38.57
C LEU A 45 -22.65 18.31 -37.35
N VAL A 46 -21.90 18.98 -36.46
CA VAL A 46 -21.41 18.39 -35.20
C VAL A 46 -22.55 17.86 -34.32
N GLU A 47 -23.60 18.65 -34.09
CA GLU A 47 -24.76 18.19 -33.31
C GLU A 47 -25.52 17.07 -34.02
N ALA A 48 -25.64 17.11 -35.35
CA ALA A 48 -26.28 16.03 -36.10
C ALA A 48 -25.49 14.71 -35.99
N LEU A 49 -24.16 14.76 -36.06
CA LEU A 49 -23.30 13.58 -35.89
C LEU A 49 -23.39 13.00 -34.47
N ARG A 50 -23.37 13.86 -33.45
CA ARG A 50 -23.55 13.45 -32.04
C ARG A 50 -24.90 12.78 -31.81
N ALA A 51 -25.98 13.40 -32.27
CA ALA A 51 -27.34 12.85 -32.17
C ALA A 51 -27.49 11.52 -32.93
N ILE A 52 -26.83 11.36 -34.09
CA ILE A 52 -26.80 10.06 -34.81
C ILE A 52 -26.15 8.97 -33.94
N ALA A 53 -25.00 9.23 -33.31
CA ALA A 53 -24.34 8.23 -32.47
C ALA A 53 -25.18 7.88 -31.22
N GLU A 54 -25.79 8.87 -30.57
CA GLU A 54 -26.70 8.65 -29.44
C GLU A 54 -27.91 7.77 -29.83
N ILE A 55 -28.52 8.05 -30.98
CA ILE A 55 -29.62 7.25 -31.54
C ILE A 55 -29.17 5.83 -31.90
N LEU A 56 -27.95 5.65 -32.41
CA LEU A 56 -27.41 4.32 -32.73
C LEU A 56 -27.12 3.50 -31.48
N ILE A 57 -26.54 4.09 -30.44
CA ILE A 57 -26.25 3.41 -29.17
C ILE A 57 -27.57 2.99 -28.48
N TRP A 58 -28.59 3.85 -28.53
CA TRP A 58 -29.93 3.50 -28.05
C TRP A 58 -30.60 2.43 -28.92
N GLY A 59 -30.53 2.57 -30.25
CA GLY A 59 -31.13 1.66 -31.23
C GLY A 59 -30.55 0.24 -31.15
N ASP A 60 -29.22 0.13 -30.97
CA ASP A 60 -28.53 -1.15 -30.75
C ASP A 60 -29.20 -1.99 -29.66
N GLN A 61 -29.64 -1.35 -28.58
CA GLN A 61 -30.18 -2.01 -27.39
C GLN A 61 -31.72 -2.10 -27.37
N ASN A 62 -32.43 -1.28 -28.15
CA ASN A 62 -33.90 -1.10 -28.01
C ASN A 62 -34.70 -1.23 -29.32
N ASP A 63 -34.13 -0.94 -30.49
CA ASP A 63 -34.85 -0.92 -31.77
C ASP A 63 -33.91 -1.14 -32.97
N SER A 64 -33.88 -2.37 -33.49
CA SER A 64 -33.05 -2.74 -34.64
C SER A 64 -33.38 -1.95 -35.91
N SER A 65 -34.62 -1.46 -36.06
CA SER A 65 -35.04 -0.74 -37.29
C SER A 65 -34.31 0.59 -37.49
N VAL A 66 -33.81 1.17 -36.40
CA VAL A 66 -32.91 2.33 -36.41
C VAL A 66 -31.58 1.98 -37.07
N PHE A 67 -31.04 0.81 -36.75
CA PHE A 67 -29.77 0.31 -37.28
C PHE A 67 -29.91 -0.14 -38.73
N ASP A 68 -30.99 -0.86 -39.06
CA ASP A 68 -31.34 -1.26 -40.42
C ASP A 68 -31.38 -0.04 -41.37
N PHE A 69 -32.03 1.05 -40.95
CA PHE A 69 -32.09 2.29 -41.74
C PHE A 69 -30.74 2.99 -41.87
N PHE A 70 -29.91 3.01 -40.82
CA PHE A 70 -28.56 3.59 -40.88
C PHE A 70 -27.69 2.88 -41.92
N LEU A 71 -27.77 1.54 -41.97
CA LEU A 71 -27.06 0.69 -42.93
C LEU A 71 -27.63 0.85 -44.35
N GLU A 72 -28.95 0.82 -44.51
CA GLU A 72 -29.62 0.96 -45.82
C GLU A 72 -29.27 2.29 -46.53
N LYS A 73 -28.98 3.35 -45.75
CA LYS A 73 -28.55 4.67 -46.27
C LYS A 73 -27.04 4.90 -46.23
N GLN A 74 -26.24 3.87 -45.93
CA GLN A 74 -24.78 3.93 -45.84
C GLN A 74 -24.28 5.16 -45.05
N MET A 75 -24.94 5.47 -43.94
CA MET A 75 -24.79 6.77 -43.27
C MET A 75 -23.36 7.06 -42.78
N LEU A 76 -22.55 6.03 -42.52
CA LEU A 76 -21.13 6.15 -42.17
C LEU A 76 -20.27 6.76 -43.30
N SER A 77 -20.71 6.65 -44.57
CA SER A 77 -20.03 7.29 -45.71
C SER A 77 -20.06 8.83 -45.65
N TYR A 78 -21.08 9.41 -45.02
CA TYR A 78 -21.16 10.86 -44.79
C TYR A 78 -20.15 11.33 -43.72
N PHE A 79 -19.83 10.48 -42.75
CA PHE A 79 -18.81 10.79 -41.74
C PHE A 79 -17.43 10.88 -42.42
N LEU A 80 -17.14 9.94 -43.32
CA LEU A 80 -15.95 9.96 -44.18
C LEU A 80 -15.92 11.17 -45.13
N SER A 81 -17.02 11.45 -45.84
CA SER A 81 -17.08 12.55 -46.82
C SER A 81 -16.98 13.92 -46.16
N ILE A 82 -17.49 14.07 -44.92
CA ILE A 82 -17.21 15.23 -44.07
C ILE A 82 -15.72 15.23 -43.73
N MET A 83 -15.19 14.19 -43.06
CA MET A 83 -13.81 14.16 -42.56
C MET A 83 -12.73 14.43 -43.61
N ALA A 84 -12.94 13.99 -44.86
CA ALA A 84 -12.03 14.20 -45.98
C ALA A 84 -11.97 15.68 -46.47
N GLN A 85 -12.88 16.54 -46.02
CA GLN A 85 -12.87 17.98 -46.32
C GLN A 85 -11.94 18.75 -45.36
N LYS A 86 -11.61 19.98 -45.72
CA LYS A 86 -10.87 20.91 -44.84
C LYS A 86 -11.80 21.49 -43.75
N CYS A 87 -12.24 20.63 -42.83
CA CYS A 87 -13.29 20.93 -41.84
C CYS A 87 -12.85 21.87 -40.69
N GLY A 88 -11.55 22.10 -40.53
CA GLY A 88 -10.97 22.60 -39.29
C GLY A 88 -10.87 21.51 -38.21
N SER A 89 -10.00 21.72 -37.21
CA SER A 89 -9.72 20.73 -36.16
C SER A 89 -10.96 20.31 -35.36
N TYR A 90 -11.81 21.27 -35.00
CA TYR A 90 -13.01 21.07 -34.19
C TYR A 90 -13.94 19.95 -34.71
N VAL A 91 -14.22 19.94 -36.01
CA VAL A 91 -15.13 18.93 -36.62
C VAL A 91 -14.45 17.56 -36.65
N CYS A 92 -13.15 17.49 -36.92
CA CYS A 92 -12.40 16.23 -36.91
C CYS A 92 -12.27 15.63 -35.50
N VAL A 93 -12.00 16.47 -34.48
CA VAL A 93 -12.01 16.07 -33.07
C VAL A 93 -13.36 15.49 -32.69
N GLN A 94 -14.46 16.21 -32.98
CA GLN A 94 -15.80 15.74 -32.67
C GLN A 94 -16.14 14.43 -33.40
N LEU A 95 -15.78 14.29 -34.67
CA LEU A 95 -16.00 13.06 -35.44
C LEU A 95 -15.30 11.86 -34.79
N LEU A 96 -14.01 12.00 -34.45
CA LEU A 96 -13.24 10.95 -33.79
C LEU A 96 -13.83 10.61 -32.40
N GLN A 97 -14.19 11.61 -31.61
CA GLN A 97 -14.84 11.41 -30.31
C GLN A 97 -16.19 10.69 -30.45
N THR A 98 -17.00 11.09 -31.43
CA THR A 98 -18.33 10.51 -31.71
C THR A 98 -18.21 9.05 -32.16
N LEU A 99 -17.24 8.73 -33.02
CA LEU A 99 -16.94 7.37 -33.45
C LEU A 99 -16.39 6.52 -32.30
N ASN A 100 -15.51 7.08 -31.47
CA ASN A 100 -14.97 6.39 -30.29
C ASN A 100 -16.08 5.97 -29.33
N ILE A 101 -16.97 6.91 -28.96
CA ILE A 101 -18.13 6.64 -28.09
C ILE A 101 -19.07 5.59 -28.72
N LEU A 102 -19.30 5.66 -30.04
CA LEU A 102 -20.12 4.68 -30.75
C LEU A 102 -19.54 3.26 -30.65
N PHE A 103 -18.27 3.05 -31.03
CA PHE A 103 -17.66 1.73 -30.99
C PHE A 103 -17.46 1.19 -29.58
N GLU A 104 -17.17 2.05 -28.59
CA GLU A 104 -17.08 1.66 -27.18
C GLU A 104 -18.40 1.06 -26.68
N ASN A 105 -19.53 1.75 -26.95
CA ASN A 105 -20.83 1.45 -26.35
C ASN A 105 -21.71 0.44 -27.10
N ILE A 106 -21.39 0.06 -28.35
CA ILE A 106 -22.10 -1.02 -29.06
C ILE A 106 -21.88 -2.36 -28.37
N ARG A 107 -22.98 -3.08 -28.14
CA ARG A 107 -23.04 -4.35 -27.39
C ARG A 107 -23.41 -5.53 -28.26
N HIS A 108 -24.28 -5.36 -29.27
CA HIS A 108 -24.69 -6.49 -30.11
C HIS A 108 -23.66 -6.79 -31.20
N GLU A 109 -23.23 -8.05 -31.28
CA GLU A 109 -22.21 -8.49 -32.25
C GLU A 109 -22.67 -8.28 -33.69
N THR A 110 -23.94 -8.50 -34.01
CA THR A 110 -24.51 -8.25 -35.34
C THR A 110 -24.29 -6.81 -35.79
N SER A 111 -24.61 -5.86 -34.91
CA SER A 111 -24.44 -4.42 -35.15
C SER A 111 -22.97 -4.06 -35.37
N LEU A 112 -22.08 -4.64 -34.58
CA LEU A 112 -20.63 -4.49 -34.72
C LEU A 112 -20.15 -5.03 -36.08
N TYR A 113 -20.49 -6.27 -36.44
CA TYR A 113 -20.10 -6.87 -37.72
C TYR A 113 -20.56 -6.02 -38.93
N PHE A 114 -21.77 -5.47 -38.91
CA PHE A 114 -22.28 -4.62 -40.00
C PHE A 114 -21.61 -3.23 -40.11
N LEU A 115 -21.11 -2.66 -39.01
CA LEU A 115 -20.33 -1.42 -39.09
C LEU A 115 -18.92 -1.67 -39.63
N LEU A 116 -18.33 -2.81 -39.27
CA LEU A 116 -17.01 -3.21 -39.73
C LEU A 116 -17.01 -3.67 -41.21
N SER A 117 -18.10 -4.28 -41.68
CA SER A 117 -18.19 -4.90 -43.03
C SER A 117 -18.01 -3.95 -44.20
N ASN A 118 -18.26 -2.65 -44.03
CA ASN A 118 -18.28 -1.69 -45.15
C ASN A 118 -16.91 -1.05 -45.47
N ASN A 119 -15.81 -1.53 -44.87
CA ASN A 119 -14.41 -1.05 -45.05
C ASN A 119 -14.18 0.46 -44.74
N HIS A 120 -15.23 1.19 -44.37
CA HIS A 120 -15.20 2.59 -43.97
C HIS A 120 -14.30 2.81 -42.74
N VAL A 121 -14.29 1.88 -41.79
CA VAL A 121 -13.45 1.98 -40.58
C VAL A 121 -11.96 1.96 -40.93
N ASN A 122 -11.52 1.08 -41.84
CA ASN A 122 -10.13 1.08 -42.33
C ASN A 122 -9.79 2.36 -43.10
N SER A 123 -10.76 2.93 -43.81
CA SER A 123 -10.63 4.25 -44.47
C SER A 123 -10.48 5.40 -43.46
N ILE A 124 -11.04 5.26 -42.25
CA ILE A 124 -10.85 6.22 -41.14
C ILE A 124 -9.48 6.04 -40.49
N ILE A 125 -9.05 4.78 -40.25
CA ILE A 125 -7.73 4.48 -39.68
C ILE A 125 -6.60 5.03 -40.56
N THR A 126 -6.68 4.81 -41.88
CA THR A 126 -5.67 5.25 -42.86
C THR A 126 -5.75 6.74 -43.24
N HIS A 127 -6.70 7.50 -42.68
CA HIS A 127 -6.87 8.91 -43.00
C HIS A 127 -5.70 9.76 -42.48
N LYS A 128 -5.20 10.69 -43.32
CA LYS A 128 -4.04 11.54 -42.99
C LYS A 128 -4.45 12.72 -42.11
N PHE A 129 -4.54 12.49 -40.80
CA PHE A 129 -4.77 13.54 -39.82
C PHE A 129 -3.55 14.46 -39.63
N ASN A 130 -3.80 15.68 -39.16
CA ASN A 130 -2.75 16.62 -38.78
C ASN A 130 -2.38 16.44 -37.30
N PHE A 131 -1.44 15.54 -37.02
CA PHE A 131 -0.99 15.21 -35.66
C PHE A 131 -0.17 16.32 -34.97
N ASN A 132 0.10 17.45 -35.64
CA ASN A 132 0.60 18.66 -34.96
C ASN A 132 -0.45 19.27 -34.00
N ASN A 133 -1.70 18.81 -34.04
CA ASN A 133 -2.71 19.10 -33.03
C ASN A 133 -2.82 17.89 -32.09
N GLU A 134 -2.40 18.08 -30.84
CA GLU A 134 -2.36 17.05 -29.79
C GLU A 134 -3.76 16.49 -29.47
N GLU A 135 -4.82 17.30 -29.55
CA GLU A 135 -6.21 16.83 -29.33
C GLU A 135 -6.60 15.79 -30.40
N ILE A 136 -6.38 16.08 -31.69
CA ILE A 136 -6.68 15.16 -32.79
C ILE A 136 -5.92 13.84 -32.61
N MET A 137 -4.65 13.92 -32.21
CA MET A 137 -3.83 12.74 -31.94
C MET A 137 -4.37 11.92 -30.76
N ALA A 138 -4.74 12.57 -29.65
CA ALA A 138 -5.29 11.90 -28.48
C ALA A 138 -6.59 11.15 -28.79
N TYR A 139 -7.54 11.77 -29.52
CA TYR A 139 -8.77 11.09 -29.93
C TYR A 139 -8.54 10.00 -30.97
N TYR A 140 -7.60 10.18 -31.90
CA TYR A 140 -7.24 9.14 -32.89
C TYR A 140 -6.61 7.91 -32.23
N ILE A 141 -5.67 8.11 -31.31
CA ILE A 141 -5.02 7.03 -30.54
C ILE A 141 -6.04 6.33 -29.63
N SER A 142 -6.95 7.08 -29.00
CA SER A 142 -8.07 6.49 -28.24
C SER A 142 -8.99 5.66 -29.14
N PHE A 143 -9.32 6.14 -30.34
CA PHE A 143 -10.16 5.42 -31.30
C PHE A 143 -9.52 4.10 -31.76
N ILE A 144 -8.23 4.12 -32.13
CA ILE A 144 -7.47 2.89 -32.44
C ILE A 144 -7.49 1.91 -31.26
N LYS A 145 -7.25 2.40 -30.03
CA LYS A 145 -7.27 1.56 -28.82
C LYS A 145 -8.64 0.93 -28.60
N THR A 146 -9.73 1.69 -28.77
CA THR A 146 -11.11 1.19 -28.65
C THR A 146 -11.43 0.12 -29.69
N LEU A 147 -11.02 0.31 -30.94
CA LEU A 147 -11.17 -0.73 -31.98
C LEU A 147 -10.39 -2.01 -31.62
N SER A 148 -9.20 -1.88 -31.03
CA SER A 148 -8.39 -3.03 -30.62
C SER A 148 -9.07 -3.90 -29.55
N PHE A 149 -9.89 -3.32 -28.67
CA PHE A 149 -10.68 -4.08 -27.69
C PHE A 149 -11.89 -4.81 -28.31
N LYS A 150 -12.24 -4.50 -29.57
CA LYS A 150 -13.28 -5.21 -30.34
C LYS A 150 -12.67 -6.24 -31.30
N LEU A 151 -11.34 -6.42 -31.30
CA LEU A 151 -10.67 -7.50 -32.04
C LEU A 151 -10.87 -8.86 -31.33
N ASN A 152 -11.27 -9.85 -32.11
CA ASN A 152 -11.32 -11.25 -31.77
C ASN A 152 -11.19 -12.09 -33.07
N VAL A 153 -11.19 -13.41 -32.95
CA VAL A 153 -11.02 -14.34 -34.09
C VAL A 153 -12.09 -14.15 -35.18
N TYR A 154 -13.29 -13.65 -34.84
CA TYR A 154 -14.37 -13.41 -35.81
C TYR A 154 -14.33 -12.01 -36.43
N THR A 155 -13.85 -10.99 -35.70
CA THR A 155 -13.79 -9.60 -36.19
C THR A 155 -12.50 -9.26 -36.94
N VAL A 156 -11.43 -10.05 -36.78
CA VAL A 156 -10.11 -9.76 -37.39
C VAL A 156 -10.16 -9.62 -38.91
N HIS A 157 -10.97 -10.43 -39.59
CA HIS A 157 -11.12 -10.42 -41.06
C HIS A 157 -11.71 -9.11 -41.63
N PHE A 158 -12.28 -8.23 -40.80
CA PHE A 158 -12.70 -6.89 -41.24
C PHE A 158 -11.57 -5.86 -41.24
N PHE A 159 -10.49 -6.12 -40.50
CA PHE A 159 -9.33 -5.22 -40.38
C PHE A 159 -8.09 -5.74 -41.10
N PHE A 160 -7.96 -7.06 -41.25
CA PHE A 160 -6.88 -7.73 -41.95
C PHE A 160 -7.38 -8.36 -43.25
N ASN A 161 -6.78 -7.97 -44.37
CA ASN A 161 -7.03 -8.58 -45.67
C ASN A 161 -5.87 -9.55 -46.01
N GLU A 162 -6.14 -10.85 -45.90
CA GLU A 162 -5.18 -11.92 -46.20
C GLU A 162 -4.64 -11.85 -47.65
N SER A 163 -5.46 -11.41 -48.61
CA SER A 163 -5.07 -11.38 -50.03
C SER A 163 -4.13 -10.23 -50.39
N THR A 164 -4.23 -9.09 -49.71
CA THR A 164 -3.34 -7.92 -49.91
C THR A 164 -2.27 -7.78 -48.84
N GLN A 165 -2.34 -8.57 -47.76
CA GLN A 165 -1.50 -8.45 -46.56
C GLN A 165 -1.57 -7.04 -45.96
N GLU A 166 -2.76 -6.43 -45.97
CA GLU A 166 -3.00 -5.10 -45.41
C GLU A 166 -3.67 -5.22 -44.03
N PHE A 167 -3.05 -4.62 -43.01
CA PHE A 167 -3.62 -4.49 -41.67
C PHE A 167 -3.48 -3.06 -41.12
N PRO A 168 -4.34 -2.11 -41.53
CA PRO A 168 -4.22 -0.70 -41.17
C PRO A 168 -4.12 -0.41 -39.68
N LEU A 169 -4.87 -1.15 -38.85
CA LEU A 169 -4.86 -0.94 -37.40
C LEU A 169 -3.47 -1.19 -36.79
N TYR A 170 -2.75 -2.21 -37.28
CA TYR A 170 -1.39 -2.50 -36.85
C TYR A 170 -0.37 -1.51 -37.45
N THR A 171 -0.43 -1.28 -38.77
CA THR A 171 0.59 -0.47 -39.47
C THR A 171 0.54 1.01 -39.12
N GLU A 172 -0.61 1.57 -38.75
CA GLU A 172 -0.70 2.95 -38.27
C GLU A 172 -0.28 3.09 -36.80
N VAL A 173 -0.67 2.17 -35.91
CA VAL A 173 -0.40 2.34 -34.47
C VAL A 173 1.08 2.24 -34.12
N ILE A 174 1.83 1.36 -34.78
CA ILE A 174 3.28 1.18 -34.52
C ILE A 174 4.11 2.43 -34.83
N LYS A 175 3.61 3.38 -35.62
CA LYS A 175 4.31 4.64 -35.94
C LYS A 175 4.49 5.54 -34.70
N PHE A 176 3.64 5.38 -33.69
CA PHE A 176 3.62 6.21 -32.47
C PHE A 176 4.37 5.58 -31.28
N TYR A 177 5.14 4.50 -31.50
CA TYR A 177 5.79 3.74 -30.43
C TYR A 177 6.73 4.55 -29.53
N ASN A 178 7.44 5.52 -30.12
CA ASN A 178 8.37 6.43 -29.43
C ASN A 178 7.82 7.86 -29.36
N HIS A 179 6.53 8.00 -29.07
CA HIS A 179 5.93 9.31 -28.84
C HIS A 179 6.39 9.92 -27.50
N SER A 180 6.50 11.25 -27.42
CA SER A 180 6.94 11.98 -26.22
C SER A 180 6.00 11.77 -25.03
N GLU A 181 4.69 11.74 -25.26
CA GLU A 181 3.68 11.49 -24.24
C GLU A 181 3.59 10.01 -23.83
N GLY A 182 3.75 9.73 -22.53
CA GLY A 182 3.60 8.38 -21.98
C GLY A 182 2.22 7.75 -22.25
N MET A 183 1.13 8.53 -22.20
CA MET A 183 -0.23 8.03 -22.46
C MET A 183 -0.39 7.48 -23.88
N VAL A 184 0.23 8.13 -24.87
CA VAL A 184 0.25 7.63 -26.26
C VAL A 184 1.05 6.33 -26.34
N ARG A 185 2.24 6.26 -25.72
CA ARG A 185 3.04 5.01 -25.67
C ARG A 185 2.26 3.86 -25.02
N ILE A 186 1.56 4.10 -23.91
CA ILE A 186 0.71 3.11 -23.22
C ILE A 186 -0.44 2.63 -24.12
N ALA A 187 -1.10 3.54 -24.83
CA ALA A 187 -2.19 3.19 -25.75
C ALA A 187 -1.68 2.36 -26.96
N VAL A 188 -0.51 2.71 -27.52
CA VAL A 188 0.16 1.92 -28.58
C VAL A 188 0.46 0.51 -28.07
N ARG A 189 1.11 0.38 -26.90
CA ARG A 189 1.42 -0.91 -26.26
C ARG A 189 0.16 -1.74 -25.98
N THR A 190 -0.92 -1.10 -25.51
CA THR A 190 -2.20 -1.80 -25.29
C THR A 190 -2.75 -2.35 -26.60
N THR A 191 -2.69 -1.55 -27.67
CA THR A 191 -3.21 -1.91 -28.99
C THR A 191 -2.42 -3.07 -29.61
N THR A 192 -1.09 -3.02 -29.56
CA THR A 192 -0.23 -4.09 -30.08
C THR A 192 -0.41 -5.38 -29.30
N LEU A 193 -0.48 -5.34 -27.96
CA LEU A 193 -0.78 -6.54 -27.15
C LEU A 193 -2.16 -7.12 -27.47
N ASN A 194 -3.18 -6.30 -27.67
CA ASN A 194 -4.51 -6.78 -28.06
C ASN A 194 -4.50 -7.44 -29.44
N ILE A 195 -3.73 -6.89 -30.40
CA ILE A 195 -3.54 -7.49 -31.73
C ILE A 195 -2.82 -8.83 -31.62
N PHE A 196 -1.69 -8.89 -30.92
CA PHE A 196 -0.87 -10.10 -30.79
C PHE A 196 -1.61 -11.26 -30.09
N LYS A 197 -2.58 -10.96 -29.22
CA LYS A 197 -3.42 -11.95 -28.52
C LYS A 197 -4.47 -12.65 -29.39
N VAL A 198 -4.76 -12.16 -30.60
CA VAL A 198 -5.80 -12.77 -31.45
C VAL A 198 -5.32 -14.13 -32.00
N GLU A 199 -6.22 -15.11 -31.97
CA GLU A 199 -5.93 -16.50 -32.38
C GLU A 199 -6.33 -16.79 -33.84
N ASP A 200 -5.78 -16.01 -34.77
CA ASP A 200 -5.95 -16.22 -36.22
C ASP A 200 -4.59 -16.45 -36.89
N GLU A 201 -4.42 -17.58 -37.60
CA GLU A 201 -3.10 -17.99 -38.09
C GLU A 201 -2.63 -17.15 -39.29
N ALA A 202 -3.54 -16.68 -40.14
CA ALA A 202 -3.20 -15.81 -41.27
C ALA A 202 -2.70 -14.44 -40.78
N MET A 203 -3.39 -13.86 -39.80
CA MET A 203 -2.97 -12.60 -39.17
C MET A 203 -1.72 -12.77 -38.30
N ARG A 204 -1.57 -13.87 -37.56
CA ARG A 204 -0.34 -14.20 -36.84
C ARG A 204 0.85 -14.34 -37.80
N ALA A 205 0.69 -14.97 -38.96
CA ALA A 205 1.74 -15.06 -39.98
C ALA A 205 2.16 -13.66 -40.49
N PHE A 206 1.20 -12.78 -40.79
CA PHE A 206 1.46 -11.38 -41.13
C PHE A 206 2.21 -10.64 -40.02
N VAL A 207 1.71 -10.70 -38.78
CA VAL A 207 2.31 -10.08 -37.59
C VAL A 207 3.74 -10.57 -37.38
N ARG A 208 4.00 -11.89 -37.46
CA ARG A 208 5.35 -12.46 -37.36
C ARG A 208 6.27 -11.88 -38.44
N SER A 209 5.79 -11.65 -39.66
CA SER A 209 6.60 -11.04 -40.74
C SER A 209 6.90 -9.55 -40.53
N CYS A 210 5.95 -8.76 -40.01
CA CYS A 210 6.07 -7.30 -39.90
C CYS A 210 6.54 -6.79 -38.52
N SER A 211 6.55 -7.63 -37.47
CA SER A 211 6.91 -7.19 -36.11
C SER A 211 8.41 -7.09 -35.85
N ARG A 212 9.26 -7.69 -36.70
CA ARG A 212 10.72 -7.72 -36.48
C ARG A 212 11.34 -6.33 -36.38
N ASP A 213 10.98 -5.40 -37.27
CA ASP A 213 11.51 -4.03 -37.26
C ASP A 213 11.00 -3.24 -36.06
N TYR A 214 9.74 -3.44 -35.69
CA TYR A 214 9.12 -2.85 -34.51
C TYR A 214 9.81 -3.32 -33.21
N PHE A 215 10.06 -4.63 -33.07
CA PHE A 215 10.79 -5.18 -31.93
C PHE A 215 12.24 -4.69 -31.88
N CYS A 216 12.94 -4.62 -33.01
CA CYS A 216 14.26 -3.98 -33.08
C CYS A 216 14.22 -2.54 -32.53
N ALA A 217 13.26 -1.73 -32.98
CA ALA A 217 13.14 -0.34 -32.55
C ALA A 217 12.81 -0.17 -31.04
N VAL A 218 11.95 -1.03 -30.48
CA VAL A 218 11.65 -1.03 -29.03
C VAL A 218 12.87 -1.45 -28.20
N VAL A 219 13.63 -2.46 -28.66
CA VAL A 219 14.84 -2.93 -27.98
C VAL A 219 16.00 -1.91 -28.12
N ASP A 220 16.09 -1.19 -29.23
CA ASP A 220 17.04 -0.08 -29.43
C ASP A 220 16.73 1.10 -28.48
N LEU A 221 15.45 1.45 -28.31
CA LEU A 221 15.03 2.48 -27.35
C LEU A 221 15.38 2.06 -25.91
N THR A 222 15.15 0.79 -25.57
CA THR A 222 15.52 0.19 -24.28
C THR A 222 17.04 0.19 -24.06
N THR A 223 17.82 0.02 -25.14
CA THR A 223 19.29 0.17 -25.15
C THR A 223 19.69 1.62 -24.86
N SER A 224 19.05 2.62 -25.48
CA SER A 224 19.31 4.04 -25.18
C SER A 224 19.07 4.35 -23.71
N HIS A 225 17.88 3.99 -23.17
CA HIS A 225 17.54 4.23 -21.76
C HIS A 225 18.55 3.57 -20.80
N SER A 226 19.07 2.37 -21.15
CA SER A 226 20.12 1.69 -20.39
C SER A 226 21.44 2.49 -20.34
N VAL A 227 21.80 3.14 -21.44
CA VAL A 227 22.98 4.02 -21.54
C VAL A 227 22.76 5.34 -20.79
N ASP A 228 21.55 5.89 -20.83
CA ASP A 228 21.19 7.15 -20.15
C ASP A 228 21.17 6.98 -18.63
N ILE A 229 20.61 5.87 -18.12
CA ILE A 229 20.68 5.48 -16.70
C ILE A 229 22.13 5.40 -16.22
N ASP A 230 22.98 4.69 -16.95
CA ASP A 230 24.39 4.50 -16.57
C ASP A 230 25.21 5.80 -16.70
N GLN A 231 24.93 6.64 -17.69
CA GLN A 231 25.58 7.95 -17.82
C GLN A 231 25.18 8.89 -16.66
N PHE A 232 23.91 8.85 -16.23
CA PHE A 232 23.45 9.61 -15.06
C PHE A 232 24.06 9.04 -13.76
N ALA A 233 23.97 7.73 -13.54
CA ALA A 233 24.46 7.09 -12.32
C ALA A 233 25.98 7.24 -12.10
N ARG A 234 26.78 7.36 -13.18
CA ARG A 234 28.22 7.66 -13.09
C ARG A 234 28.54 9.10 -12.66
N SER A 235 27.67 10.05 -12.97
CA SER A 235 27.96 11.50 -12.90
C SER A 235 27.21 12.24 -11.80
N ALA A 236 26.08 11.70 -11.33
CA ALA A 236 25.28 12.28 -10.28
C ALA A 236 25.79 11.91 -8.88
N GLU A 237 25.83 12.89 -7.98
CA GLU A 237 26.06 12.66 -6.55
C GLU A 237 24.79 12.11 -5.87
N ASN A 238 24.97 11.38 -4.77
CA ASN A 238 23.88 10.69 -4.05
C ASN A 238 23.06 11.63 -3.16
N GLU A 239 22.37 12.56 -3.83
CA GLU A 239 21.47 13.58 -3.27
C GLU A 239 20.00 13.25 -3.54
N ALA A 240 19.06 13.86 -2.81
CA ALA A 240 17.63 13.57 -2.92
C ALA A 240 17.08 13.81 -4.35
N SER A 241 17.32 14.99 -4.92
CA SER A 241 16.87 15.33 -6.28
C SER A 241 17.45 14.43 -7.37
N ASN A 242 18.67 13.93 -7.19
CA ASN A 242 19.28 12.99 -8.13
C ASN A 242 18.70 11.58 -7.99
N ARG A 243 18.35 11.17 -6.76
CA ARG A 243 17.63 9.90 -6.53
C ARG A 243 16.24 9.92 -7.15
N ASP A 244 15.50 11.02 -7.00
CA ASP A 244 14.17 11.17 -7.61
C ASP A 244 14.25 11.08 -9.14
N ARG A 245 15.17 11.85 -9.75
CA ARG A 245 15.39 11.81 -11.20
C ARG A 245 15.88 10.44 -11.72
N LEU A 246 16.70 9.74 -10.95
CA LEU A 246 17.12 8.37 -11.31
C LEU A 246 15.95 7.38 -11.17
N ALA A 247 15.04 7.58 -10.21
CA ALA A 247 13.83 6.77 -10.08
C ALA A 247 12.95 6.88 -11.33
N ASP A 248 12.78 8.10 -11.86
CA ASP A 248 12.02 8.33 -13.11
C ASP A 248 12.66 7.60 -14.30
N LEU A 249 13.98 7.75 -14.50
CA LEU A 249 14.73 7.08 -15.58
C LEU A 249 14.66 5.55 -15.48
N VAL A 250 14.80 5.01 -14.26
CA VAL A 250 14.65 3.57 -14.00
C VAL A 250 13.21 3.14 -14.26
N GLY A 251 12.20 3.90 -13.84
CA GLY A 251 10.79 3.63 -14.10
C GLY A 251 10.48 3.50 -15.58
N GLU A 252 10.89 4.46 -16.41
CA GLU A 252 10.69 4.39 -17.87
C GLU A 252 11.39 3.18 -18.52
N HIS A 253 12.56 2.77 -18.00
CA HIS A 253 13.22 1.55 -18.46
C HIS A 253 12.49 0.27 -18.03
N LEU A 254 12.02 0.19 -16.77
CA LEU A 254 11.26 -0.96 -16.27
C LEU A 254 9.93 -1.13 -17.03
N ASP A 255 9.24 -0.04 -17.36
CA ASP A 255 8.04 -0.04 -18.21
C ASP A 255 8.30 -0.69 -19.59
N HIS A 256 9.52 -0.59 -20.12
CA HIS A 256 9.89 -1.23 -21.39
C HIS A 256 10.12 -2.74 -21.17
N ILE A 257 10.85 -3.13 -20.13
CA ILE A 257 11.08 -4.55 -19.81
C ILE A 257 9.76 -5.27 -19.47
N HIS A 258 8.85 -4.63 -18.74
CA HIS A 258 7.50 -5.13 -18.49
C HIS A 258 6.71 -5.32 -19.79
N TYR A 259 6.76 -4.36 -20.72
CA TYR A 259 6.12 -4.50 -22.03
C TYR A 259 6.69 -5.67 -22.86
N LEU A 260 8.01 -5.90 -22.81
CA LEU A 260 8.63 -7.07 -23.45
C LEU A 260 8.15 -8.38 -22.81
N ASN A 261 8.05 -8.43 -21.48
CA ASN A 261 7.48 -9.56 -20.76
C ASN A 261 5.99 -9.79 -21.11
N ASP A 262 5.20 -8.74 -21.23
CA ASP A 262 3.78 -8.85 -21.64
C ASP A 262 3.61 -9.44 -23.04
N ILE A 263 4.58 -9.26 -23.95
CA ILE A 263 4.60 -9.92 -25.26
C ILE A 263 4.96 -11.41 -25.12
N PHE A 264 5.97 -11.76 -24.31
CA PHE A 264 6.30 -13.16 -24.05
C PHE A 264 5.13 -13.94 -23.42
N LEU A 265 4.34 -13.30 -22.56
CA LEU A 265 3.17 -13.92 -21.92
C LEU A 265 1.99 -14.21 -22.88
N ILE A 266 2.07 -13.89 -24.17
CA ILE A 266 1.01 -14.12 -25.16
C ILE A 266 0.91 -15.58 -25.63
N GLN A 267 1.94 -16.40 -25.37
CA GLN A 267 1.97 -17.83 -25.73
C GLN A 267 1.98 -18.13 -27.25
N ASP A 268 2.59 -17.25 -28.06
CA ASP A 268 2.99 -17.58 -29.44
C ASP A 268 4.48 -17.92 -29.49
N ASP A 269 4.81 -19.19 -29.73
CA ASP A 269 6.19 -19.71 -29.72
C ASP A 269 7.10 -18.99 -30.75
N HIS A 270 6.57 -18.65 -31.92
CA HIS A 270 7.36 -18.04 -33.00
C HIS A 270 7.64 -16.57 -32.72
N LEU A 271 6.66 -15.85 -32.18
CA LEU A 271 6.81 -14.46 -31.73
C LEU A 271 7.77 -14.37 -30.54
N SER A 272 7.66 -15.31 -29.60
CA SER A 272 8.53 -15.39 -28.40
C SER A 272 9.97 -15.77 -28.78
N ALA A 273 10.18 -16.71 -29.69
CA ALA A 273 11.49 -17.04 -30.23
C ALA A 273 12.11 -15.85 -30.99
N MET A 274 11.31 -15.13 -31.80
CA MET A 274 11.75 -13.92 -32.51
C MET A 274 12.15 -12.81 -31.53
N LEU A 275 11.33 -12.55 -30.52
CA LEU A 275 11.62 -11.51 -29.54
C LEU A 275 12.85 -11.88 -28.70
N SER A 276 13.00 -13.16 -28.31
CA SER A 276 14.18 -13.68 -27.63
C SER A 276 15.46 -13.48 -28.46
N GLU A 277 15.42 -13.79 -29.76
CA GLU A 277 16.54 -13.54 -30.68
C GLU A 277 16.94 -12.06 -30.72
N ILE A 278 15.96 -11.15 -30.84
CA ILE A 278 16.20 -9.71 -30.95
C ILE A 278 16.69 -9.13 -29.61
N VAL A 279 16.07 -9.48 -28.50
CA VAL A 279 16.47 -9.04 -27.14
C VAL A 279 17.86 -9.54 -26.81
N PHE A 280 18.17 -10.81 -27.08
CA PHE A 280 19.52 -11.34 -26.86
C PHE A 280 20.55 -10.68 -27.79
N GLY A 281 20.25 -10.63 -29.09
CA GLY A 281 21.16 -10.17 -30.14
C GLY A 281 21.38 -8.66 -30.20
N ARG A 282 20.52 -7.83 -29.58
CA ARG A 282 20.63 -6.36 -29.54
C ARG A 282 20.87 -5.78 -28.15
N LEU A 283 20.27 -6.34 -27.09
CA LEU A 283 20.37 -5.80 -25.72
C LEU A 283 21.31 -6.63 -24.84
N LEU A 284 21.01 -7.92 -24.64
CA LEU A 284 21.67 -8.72 -23.60
C LEU A 284 23.14 -9.00 -23.93
N ALA A 285 23.45 -9.56 -25.11
CA ALA A 285 24.83 -9.84 -25.50
C ALA A 285 25.63 -8.56 -25.84
N PRO A 286 25.16 -7.66 -26.74
CA PRO A 286 25.95 -6.51 -27.21
C PRO A 286 26.21 -5.42 -26.18
N LEU A 287 25.29 -5.24 -25.22
CA LEU A 287 25.39 -4.20 -24.20
C LEU A 287 25.67 -4.81 -22.82
N TYR A 288 24.78 -5.65 -22.28
CA TYR A 288 24.89 -6.06 -20.87
C TYR A 288 26.06 -7.01 -20.62
N LEU A 289 26.12 -8.16 -21.30
CA LEU A 289 27.19 -9.15 -21.16
C LEU A 289 28.55 -8.58 -21.61
N CYS A 290 28.60 -7.87 -22.74
CA CYS A 290 29.79 -7.10 -23.17
C CYS A 290 30.32 -6.16 -22.09
N SER A 291 29.44 -5.41 -21.42
CA SER A 291 29.84 -4.45 -20.38
C SER A 291 30.33 -5.13 -19.11
N LEU A 292 29.69 -6.25 -18.72
CA LEU A 292 30.13 -7.06 -17.58
C LEU A 292 31.53 -7.63 -17.79
N ALA A 293 31.82 -8.16 -18.99
CA ALA A 293 33.14 -8.65 -19.37
C ALA A 293 34.10 -7.55 -19.86
N SER A 294 33.67 -6.29 -19.91
CA SER A 294 34.44 -5.14 -20.44
C SER A 294 35.02 -5.35 -21.85
N LEU A 295 34.33 -6.12 -22.70
CA LEU A 295 34.79 -6.50 -24.03
C LEU A 295 34.70 -5.33 -25.02
N ARG A 296 35.83 -4.67 -25.31
CA ARG A 296 35.94 -3.64 -26.35
C ARG A 296 36.44 -4.25 -27.66
N MET A 297 35.52 -4.62 -28.54
CA MET A 297 35.84 -5.14 -29.87
C MET A 297 35.95 -4.02 -30.92
N CYS A 298 35.46 -2.81 -30.60
CA CYS A 298 35.60 -1.60 -31.41
C CYS A 298 36.07 -0.39 -30.56
N PRO A 299 36.83 0.59 -31.12
CA PRO A 299 37.35 1.72 -30.35
C PRO A 299 36.28 2.64 -29.74
N SER A 300 35.16 2.83 -30.45
CA SER A 300 34.01 3.64 -30.04
C SER A 300 32.89 2.82 -29.38
N ALA A 301 33.20 1.60 -28.92
CA ALA A 301 32.24 0.70 -28.28
C ALA A 301 31.59 1.32 -27.03
N VAL A 302 30.27 1.17 -26.93
CA VAL A 302 29.48 1.59 -25.78
C VAL A 302 29.55 0.50 -24.72
N ILE A 303 30.07 0.85 -23.55
CA ILE A 303 30.19 -0.04 -22.40
C ILE A 303 29.63 0.66 -21.17
N LEU A 304 28.68 -0.01 -20.51
CA LEU A 304 28.12 0.35 -19.22
C LEU A 304 29.11 0.05 -18.09
N THR A 305 28.89 0.60 -16.89
CA THR A 305 29.64 0.09 -15.72
C THR A 305 29.22 -1.34 -15.38
N PRO A 306 30.09 -2.13 -14.72
CA PRO A 306 29.69 -3.44 -14.17
C PRO A 306 28.48 -3.31 -13.23
N VAL A 307 28.41 -2.23 -12.45
CA VAL A 307 27.26 -1.88 -11.59
C VAL A 307 25.96 -1.81 -12.40
N SER A 308 25.90 -0.92 -13.40
CA SER A 308 24.70 -0.75 -14.23
C SER A 308 24.35 -2.01 -15.01
N SER A 309 25.35 -2.72 -15.56
CA SER A 309 25.12 -4.00 -16.26
C SER A 309 24.49 -5.05 -15.34
N LEU A 310 25.05 -5.26 -14.14
CA LEU A 310 24.51 -6.22 -13.16
C LEU A 310 23.13 -5.81 -12.65
N PHE A 311 22.90 -4.52 -12.43
CA PHE A 311 21.58 -3.98 -12.10
C PHE A 311 20.54 -4.32 -13.17
N LEU A 312 20.81 -3.99 -14.45
CA LEU A 312 19.88 -4.20 -15.56
C LEU A 312 19.65 -5.69 -15.85
N LEU A 313 20.70 -6.52 -15.78
CA LEU A 313 20.60 -7.98 -15.84
C LEU A 313 19.75 -8.56 -14.70
N SER A 314 19.85 -7.99 -13.50
CA SER A 314 19.00 -8.38 -12.36
C SER A 314 17.54 -8.03 -12.61
N GLN A 315 17.24 -6.82 -13.09
CA GLN A 315 15.84 -6.43 -13.41
C GLN A 315 15.25 -7.34 -14.49
N PHE A 316 16.02 -7.65 -15.54
CA PHE A 316 15.58 -8.56 -16.60
C PHE A 316 15.18 -9.93 -16.03
N LEU A 317 16.01 -10.55 -15.20
CA LEU A 317 15.72 -11.87 -14.60
C LEU A 317 14.64 -11.85 -13.50
N LEU A 318 14.35 -10.70 -12.90
CA LEU A 318 13.27 -10.53 -11.92
C LEU A 318 11.90 -10.27 -12.58
N ILE A 319 11.89 -9.77 -13.82
CA ILE A 319 10.66 -9.37 -14.54
C ILE A 319 10.30 -10.37 -15.64
N VAL A 320 11.26 -10.81 -16.44
CA VAL A 320 11.01 -11.70 -17.60
C VAL A 320 10.86 -13.14 -17.13
N ALA A 321 9.66 -13.68 -17.28
CA ALA A 321 9.31 -15.04 -16.86
C ALA A 321 9.48 -16.09 -17.99
N ASP A 322 9.85 -15.68 -19.20
CA ASP A 322 9.99 -16.58 -20.34
C ASP A 322 11.18 -17.52 -20.21
N GLN A 323 10.92 -18.83 -20.38
CA GLN A 323 11.94 -19.86 -20.18
C GLN A 323 13.03 -19.81 -21.26
N GLN A 324 12.68 -19.52 -22.52
CA GLN A 324 13.64 -19.54 -23.61
C GLN A 324 14.60 -18.34 -23.53
N ALA A 325 14.09 -17.14 -23.27
CA ALA A 325 14.88 -15.93 -23.07
C ALA A 325 15.82 -16.06 -21.86
N VAL A 326 15.31 -16.53 -20.73
CA VAL A 326 16.08 -16.75 -19.50
C VAL A 326 17.16 -17.83 -19.71
N GLN A 327 16.82 -18.98 -20.31
CA GLN A 327 17.80 -20.04 -20.58
C GLN A 327 18.89 -19.59 -21.58
N THR A 328 18.53 -18.84 -22.62
CA THR A 328 19.50 -18.30 -23.59
C THR A 328 20.49 -17.34 -22.92
N LEU A 329 20.00 -16.44 -22.07
CA LEU A 329 20.83 -15.52 -21.28
C LEU A 329 21.76 -16.29 -20.33
N LEU A 330 21.22 -17.21 -19.52
CA LEU A 330 22.02 -17.94 -18.53
C LEU A 330 23.01 -18.91 -19.17
N SER A 331 22.67 -19.56 -20.28
CA SER A 331 23.60 -20.42 -21.02
C SER A 331 24.81 -19.64 -21.51
N SER A 332 24.60 -18.47 -22.13
CA SER A 332 25.70 -17.59 -22.57
C SER A 332 26.47 -17.02 -21.37
N PHE A 333 25.80 -16.64 -20.28
CA PHE A 333 26.47 -16.15 -19.07
C PHE A 333 27.39 -17.20 -18.43
N PHE A 334 26.92 -18.44 -18.23
CA PHE A 334 27.67 -19.49 -17.53
C PHE A 334 28.70 -20.21 -18.41
N PHE A 335 28.40 -20.43 -19.68
CA PHE A 335 29.20 -21.28 -20.58
C PHE A 335 29.76 -20.53 -21.80
N GLY A 336 29.20 -19.38 -22.14
CA GLY A 336 29.58 -18.60 -23.32
C GLY A 336 30.97 -17.99 -23.26
N ASP A 337 31.43 -17.59 -24.45
CA ASP A 337 32.70 -16.91 -24.68
C ASP A 337 32.51 -15.62 -25.50
N GLY A 338 33.60 -15.00 -25.93
CA GLY A 338 33.55 -13.79 -26.76
C GLY A 338 32.87 -13.96 -28.12
N SER A 339 32.62 -15.19 -28.60
CA SER A 339 32.01 -15.46 -29.91
C SER A 339 30.48 -15.40 -29.91
N ASP A 340 29.84 -15.47 -28.74
CA ASP A 340 28.40 -15.21 -28.57
C ASP A 340 28.03 -13.76 -28.94
N VAL A 341 28.98 -12.83 -28.80
CA VAL A 341 28.83 -11.41 -29.16
C VAL A 341 29.03 -11.24 -30.66
N ARG A 342 27.93 -11.34 -31.41
CA ARG A 342 27.94 -11.13 -32.88
C ARG A 342 27.87 -9.66 -33.30
N GLN A 343 27.37 -8.80 -32.43
CA GLN A 343 27.15 -7.37 -32.67
C GLN A 343 27.54 -6.57 -31.43
N GLN A 344 27.99 -5.32 -31.61
CA GLN A 344 28.33 -4.42 -30.50
C GLN A 344 27.86 -2.99 -30.81
N TRP A 345 27.29 -2.32 -29.82
CA TRP A 345 26.91 -0.91 -29.92
C TRP A 345 28.14 0.00 -29.93
N SER A 346 28.10 1.01 -30.80
CA SER A 346 29.14 2.03 -30.92
C SER A 346 28.52 3.43 -31.01
N ARG A 347 29.26 4.46 -30.57
CA ARG A 347 28.87 5.87 -30.82
C ARG A 347 29.38 6.32 -32.19
N ALA A 348 28.47 6.83 -33.02
CA ALA A 348 28.80 7.49 -34.27
C ALA A 348 29.25 8.95 -34.04
N GLN A 349 29.66 9.64 -35.12
CA GLN A 349 30.22 10.99 -35.06
C GLN A 349 29.20 12.06 -34.61
N ASP A 350 27.91 11.80 -34.83
CA ASP A 350 26.77 12.61 -34.39
C ASP A 350 26.28 12.25 -32.97
N ALA A 351 27.04 11.43 -32.25
CA ALA A 351 26.70 10.81 -30.96
C ALA A 351 25.50 9.85 -30.97
N SER A 352 24.96 9.47 -32.13
CA SER A 352 23.95 8.41 -32.22
C SER A 352 24.52 7.02 -31.88
N LEU A 353 23.65 6.13 -31.42
CA LEU A 353 23.98 4.73 -31.14
C LEU A 353 23.82 3.90 -32.42
N VAL A 354 24.89 3.22 -32.85
CA VAL A 354 24.89 2.37 -34.04
C VAL A 354 25.39 0.97 -33.69
N LEU A 355 24.60 -0.04 -34.03
CA LEU A 355 24.91 -1.46 -33.83
C LEU A 355 25.81 -1.96 -34.97
N VAL A 356 27.03 -2.37 -34.64
CA VAL A 356 28.04 -2.81 -35.60
C VAL A 356 28.19 -4.33 -35.55
N ASN A 357 28.16 -4.97 -36.72
CA ASN A 357 28.47 -6.40 -36.85
C ASN A 357 29.97 -6.64 -36.59
N LEU A 358 30.29 -7.57 -35.71
CA LEU A 358 31.67 -7.94 -35.41
C LEU A 358 32.16 -9.05 -36.37
N PRO A 359 33.45 -9.04 -36.76
CA PRO A 359 34.06 -10.24 -37.34
C PRO A 359 34.04 -11.38 -36.31
N ARG A 360 33.96 -12.63 -36.77
CA ARG A 360 34.01 -13.81 -35.87
C ARG A 360 35.33 -13.78 -35.08
N ALA A 361 35.24 -13.57 -33.78
CA ALA A 361 36.37 -13.63 -32.87
C ALA A 361 36.87 -15.08 -32.72
N GLU A 362 38.18 -15.25 -32.57
CA GLU A 362 38.76 -16.51 -32.10
C GLU A 362 38.42 -16.70 -30.61
N ALA A 363 38.19 -17.94 -30.18
CA ALA A 363 37.78 -18.24 -28.80
C ALA A 363 38.87 -17.82 -27.80
N THR A 364 38.63 -16.76 -27.04
CA THR A 364 39.66 -16.07 -26.23
C THR A 364 39.81 -16.63 -24.81
N SER A 365 38.74 -17.15 -24.21
CA SER A 365 38.74 -17.84 -22.92
C SER A 365 37.36 -18.48 -22.67
N ASN A 366 37.29 -19.65 -22.05
CA ASN A 366 36.01 -20.26 -21.66
C ASN A 366 35.37 -19.48 -20.49
N ARG A 367 34.05 -19.28 -20.53
CA ARG A 367 33.24 -18.64 -19.47
C ARG A 367 33.63 -17.18 -19.16
N VAL A 368 33.92 -16.37 -20.18
CA VAL A 368 34.41 -14.98 -20.02
C VAL A 368 33.49 -14.15 -19.12
N PHE A 369 32.19 -14.28 -19.29
CA PHE A 369 31.18 -13.50 -18.55
C PHE A 369 31.12 -13.91 -17.08
N PHE A 370 31.05 -15.21 -16.79
CA PHE A 370 31.09 -15.73 -15.42
C PHE A 370 32.39 -15.38 -14.68
N ASN A 371 33.54 -15.51 -15.34
CA ASN A 371 34.83 -15.15 -14.73
C ASN A 371 34.94 -13.64 -14.45
N SER A 372 34.35 -12.79 -15.29
CA SER A 372 34.27 -11.34 -15.06
C SER A 372 33.28 -10.99 -13.96
N TYR A 373 32.18 -11.73 -13.85
CA TYR A 373 31.24 -11.65 -12.74
C TYR A 373 31.91 -11.99 -11.39
N LEU A 374 32.68 -13.08 -11.30
CA LEU A 374 33.42 -13.42 -10.07
C LEU A 374 34.37 -12.30 -9.65
N ARG A 375 35.07 -11.67 -10.60
CA ARG A 375 35.92 -10.49 -10.33
C ARG A 375 35.13 -9.27 -9.84
N SER A 376 33.88 -9.10 -10.27
CA SER A 376 33.00 -8.00 -9.83
C SER A 376 32.53 -8.13 -8.37
N LEU A 377 32.58 -9.34 -7.80
CA LEU A 377 32.29 -9.61 -6.39
C LEU A 377 33.46 -9.25 -5.44
N ASN A 378 34.64 -8.89 -5.96
CA ASN A 378 35.78 -8.51 -5.12
C ASN A 378 35.54 -7.15 -4.45
N CYS A 379 35.46 -7.16 -3.12
CA CYS A 379 35.19 -5.98 -2.31
C CYS A 379 36.44 -5.14 -1.93
N GLU A 380 37.66 -5.46 -2.40
CA GLU A 380 38.92 -4.78 -2.02
C GLU A 380 38.87 -3.24 -2.03
N ARG A 381 38.19 -2.64 -3.03
CA ARG A 381 38.13 -1.16 -3.19
C ARG A 381 36.79 -0.57 -2.77
N ASN A 382 35.70 -1.24 -3.13
CA ASN A 382 34.33 -0.94 -2.74
C ASN A 382 33.49 -2.18 -3.00
N ASP A 383 32.30 -2.23 -2.41
CA ASP A 383 31.35 -3.32 -2.56
C ASP A 383 30.22 -3.03 -3.56
N HIS A 384 30.35 -1.96 -4.37
CA HIS A 384 29.24 -1.45 -5.19
C HIS A 384 28.86 -2.44 -6.29
N ALA A 385 29.86 -2.93 -7.04
CA ALA A 385 29.64 -3.99 -8.02
C ALA A 385 29.26 -5.32 -7.34
N ALA A 386 29.84 -5.62 -6.19
CA ALA A 386 29.56 -6.85 -5.44
C ALA A 386 28.09 -6.93 -4.98
N PHE A 387 27.51 -5.81 -4.51
CA PHE A 387 26.09 -5.73 -4.15
C PHE A 387 25.17 -6.10 -5.32
N PHE A 388 25.38 -5.51 -6.50
CA PHE A 388 24.57 -5.84 -7.67
C PHE A 388 24.90 -7.22 -8.26
N GLY A 389 26.12 -7.74 -8.05
CA GLY A 389 26.46 -9.13 -8.36
C GLY A 389 25.68 -10.13 -7.48
N LEU A 390 25.56 -9.86 -6.18
CA LEU A 390 24.73 -10.63 -5.27
C LEU A 390 23.23 -10.51 -5.62
N LEU A 391 22.76 -9.32 -6.03
CA LEU A 391 21.39 -9.13 -6.50
C LEU A 391 21.11 -9.93 -7.78
N PHE A 392 22.07 -9.96 -8.71
CA PHE A 392 21.98 -10.75 -9.92
C PHE A 392 21.87 -12.24 -9.56
N LEU A 393 22.75 -12.76 -8.70
CA LEU A 393 22.70 -14.15 -8.26
C LEU A 393 21.39 -14.50 -7.54
N TYR A 394 20.86 -13.60 -6.70
CA TYR A 394 19.51 -13.74 -6.12
C TYR A 394 18.43 -13.85 -7.19
N ALA A 395 18.48 -13.02 -8.24
CA ALA A 395 17.54 -13.06 -9.36
C ALA A 395 17.61 -14.39 -10.14
N ILE A 396 18.81 -14.94 -10.36
CA ILE A 396 18.93 -16.30 -10.92
C ILE A 396 18.32 -17.34 -9.97
N CYS A 397 18.53 -17.23 -8.65
CA CYS A 397 17.99 -18.16 -7.65
C CYS A 397 16.45 -18.15 -7.56
N GLN A 398 15.77 -17.07 -7.97
CA GLN A 398 14.29 -17.06 -8.07
C GLN A 398 13.78 -17.93 -9.24
N ASN A 399 14.60 -18.13 -10.27
CA ASN A 399 14.25 -18.87 -11.47
C ASN A 399 14.42 -20.39 -11.24
N LYS A 400 13.38 -21.00 -10.63
CA LYS A 400 13.36 -22.40 -10.17
C LYS A 400 13.87 -23.44 -11.19
N GLY A 401 13.70 -23.20 -12.49
CA GLY A 401 14.14 -24.13 -13.55
C GLY A 401 15.65 -24.24 -13.74
N VAL A 402 16.43 -23.24 -13.28
CA VAL A 402 17.86 -23.10 -13.64
C VAL A 402 18.79 -23.45 -12.46
N MET A 403 18.28 -23.55 -11.23
CA MET A 403 19.07 -23.71 -10.01
C MET A 403 20.07 -24.89 -10.07
N ALA A 404 19.67 -26.03 -10.64
CA ALA A 404 20.54 -27.19 -10.81
C ALA A 404 21.70 -26.94 -11.79
N GLU A 405 21.47 -26.16 -12.84
CA GLU A 405 22.50 -25.77 -13.80
C GLU A 405 23.48 -24.76 -13.18
N ILE A 406 23.00 -23.83 -12.34
CA ILE A 406 23.86 -22.90 -11.57
C ILE A 406 24.83 -23.69 -10.69
N LEU A 407 24.32 -24.64 -9.88
CA LEU A 407 25.15 -25.41 -8.94
C LEU A 407 26.25 -26.21 -9.66
N LYS A 408 25.91 -26.78 -10.82
CA LYS A 408 26.85 -27.48 -11.71
C LYS A 408 27.85 -26.54 -12.37
N ALA A 409 27.43 -25.37 -12.83
CA ALA A 409 28.28 -24.37 -13.47
C ALA A 409 29.27 -23.75 -12.47
N ALA A 410 28.78 -23.39 -11.27
CA ALA A 410 29.52 -22.72 -10.21
C ALA A 410 30.42 -23.65 -9.37
N GLN A 411 30.50 -24.95 -9.71
CA GLN A 411 31.30 -25.96 -9.01
C GLN A 411 30.97 -26.08 -7.50
N ILE A 412 29.71 -25.84 -7.12
CA ILE A 412 29.27 -25.91 -5.72
C ILE A 412 29.06 -27.37 -5.27
N THR A 413 28.73 -28.27 -6.19
CA THR A 413 28.86 -29.71 -5.99
C THR A 413 30.32 -30.16 -6.18
N PRO A 414 30.89 -30.97 -5.27
CA PRO A 414 32.23 -31.52 -5.45
C PRO A 414 32.23 -32.55 -6.58
N SER A 415 32.68 -32.15 -7.77
CA SER A 415 33.05 -33.09 -8.82
C SER A 415 34.33 -33.81 -8.42
N LEU A 416 34.22 -35.12 -8.18
CA LEU A 416 35.27 -36.03 -7.68
C LEU A 416 36.50 -36.21 -8.61
N GLU A 417 36.64 -35.40 -9.67
CA GLU A 417 37.65 -35.54 -10.72
C GLU A 417 38.16 -34.17 -11.22
N CYS A 418 39.00 -33.48 -10.42
CA CYS A 418 40.00 -32.53 -10.98
C CYS A 418 41.10 -32.18 -9.97
N ASP A 419 42.25 -32.86 -10.07
CA ASP A 419 43.50 -32.44 -9.40
C ASP A 419 44.18 -31.31 -10.20
N THR A 420 43.62 -30.10 -10.15
CA THR A 420 44.29 -28.88 -10.61
C THR A 420 44.25 -27.78 -9.53
N PRO A 421 45.29 -26.93 -9.41
CA PRO A 421 45.45 -26.04 -8.27
C PRO A 421 44.68 -24.71 -8.38
N ASP A 422 43.92 -24.49 -9.46
CA ASP A 422 43.22 -23.22 -9.76
C ASP A 422 41.95 -23.06 -8.92
N ARG A 423 42.13 -22.81 -7.61
CA ARG A 423 41.04 -22.52 -6.65
C ARG A 423 40.36 -21.16 -6.86
N GLU A 424 40.80 -20.36 -7.83
CA GLU A 424 40.34 -18.98 -8.05
C GLU A 424 38.90 -18.86 -8.62
N GLY A 425 38.23 -19.98 -8.94
CA GLY A 425 36.92 -20.01 -9.60
C GLY A 425 35.70 -20.39 -8.76
N ASN A 426 35.86 -20.75 -7.47
CA ASN A 426 34.73 -21.26 -6.67
C ASN A 426 33.85 -20.12 -6.12
N LEU A 427 32.60 -20.05 -6.59
CA LEU A 427 31.62 -19.04 -6.17
C LEU A 427 31.40 -19.03 -4.65
N LEU A 428 31.42 -20.19 -3.98
CA LEU A 428 31.22 -20.28 -2.54
C LEU A 428 32.33 -19.58 -1.76
N GLU A 429 33.61 -19.81 -2.12
CA GLU A 429 34.73 -19.16 -1.43
C GLU A 429 34.75 -17.64 -1.68
N VAL A 430 34.27 -17.15 -2.84
CA VAL A 430 34.08 -15.72 -3.09
C VAL A 430 32.98 -15.12 -2.19
N LEU A 431 31.84 -15.81 -2.03
CA LEU A 431 30.78 -15.36 -1.12
C LEU A 431 31.25 -15.35 0.35
N LEU A 432 31.97 -16.39 0.77
CA LEU A 432 32.56 -16.48 2.11
C LEU A 432 33.66 -15.42 2.34
N ALA A 433 34.40 -15.02 1.29
CA ALA A 433 35.34 -13.91 1.37
C ALA A 433 34.65 -12.55 1.62
N ILE A 434 33.43 -12.33 1.10
CA ILE A 434 32.64 -11.12 1.42
C ILE A 434 32.28 -11.11 2.92
N VAL A 435 31.84 -12.24 3.48
CA VAL A 435 31.54 -12.39 4.92
C VAL A 435 32.78 -12.06 5.76
N SER A 436 33.92 -12.71 5.49
CA SER A 436 35.20 -12.48 6.18
C SER A 436 35.80 -11.08 5.98
N CYS A 437 35.47 -10.40 4.88
CA CYS A 437 35.91 -9.01 4.64
C CYS A 437 35.01 -7.98 5.35
N SER A 438 33.79 -8.33 5.75
CA SER A 438 32.86 -7.41 6.41
C SER A 438 33.30 -6.97 7.82
N THR A 439 34.12 -7.78 8.49
CA THR A 439 34.53 -7.60 9.90
C THR A 439 35.87 -6.89 10.09
N LYS A 440 36.66 -6.73 9.02
CA LYS A 440 37.99 -6.09 9.05
C LYS A 440 37.90 -4.60 9.41
N SER A 441 38.95 -4.05 10.03
CA SER A 441 39.00 -2.66 10.52
C SER A 441 38.80 -1.59 9.44
N ASP A 442 39.38 -1.82 8.26
CA ASP A 442 39.31 -0.92 7.09
C ASP A 442 38.40 -1.49 5.99
N THR A 443 37.33 -2.17 6.40
CA THR A 443 36.34 -2.76 5.50
C THR A 443 35.55 -1.72 4.71
N THR A 444 35.35 -2.02 3.43
CA THR A 444 34.56 -1.27 2.45
C THR A 444 33.18 -1.90 2.22
N VAL A 445 32.84 -2.98 2.95
CA VAL A 445 31.59 -3.73 2.80
C VAL A 445 30.49 -3.08 3.63
N ARG A 446 29.40 -2.66 2.97
CA ARG A 446 28.19 -2.12 3.61
C ARG A 446 27.35 -3.24 4.21
N VAL A 447 26.54 -2.90 5.21
CA VAL A 447 25.71 -3.90 5.91
C VAL A 447 24.69 -4.53 4.98
N VAL A 448 24.07 -3.75 4.10
CA VAL A 448 23.12 -4.22 3.07
C VAL A 448 23.73 -5.29 2.14
N THR A 449 25.04 -5.23 1.89
CA THR A 449 25.77 -6.19 1.04
C THR A 449 26.05 -7.49 1.78
N LEU A 450 26.42 -7.42 3.07
CA LEU A 450 26.54 -8.62 3.90
C LEU A 450 25.18 -9.33 4.06
N GLU A 451 24.12 -8.56 4.33
CA GLU A 451 22.77 -9.10 4.50
C GLU A 451 22.28 -9.83 3.24
N LEU A 452 22.45 -9.22 2.06
CA LEU A 452 22.14 -9.88 0.79
C LEU A 452 23.01 -11.13 0.55
N CYS A 453 24.29 -11.09 0.93
CA CYS A 453 25.19 -12.25 0.83
C CYS A 453 24.68 -13.43 1.69
N CYS A 454 24.31 -13.18 2.95
CA CYS A 454 23.72 -14.19 3.83
C CYS A 454 22.42 -14.79 3.26
N VAL A 455 21.55 -13.95 2.67
CA VAL A 455 20.31 -14.42 2.00
C VAL A 455 20.62 -15.32 0.81
N VAL A 456 21.59 -14.94 -0.03
CA VAL A 456 22.01 -15.70 -1.22
C VAL A 456 22.67 -17.02 -0.84
N ILE A 457 23.61 -17.04 0.13
CA ILE A 457 24.23 -18.29 0.61
C ILE A 457 23.16 -19.24 1.15
N ARG A 458 22.18 -18.74 1.91
CA ARG A 458 21.06 -19.55 2.42
C ARG A 458 20.20 -20.14 1.29
N GLN A 459 19.92 -19.38 0.23
CA GLN A 459 19.20 -19.90 -0.95
C GLN A 459 19.99 -20.96 -1.72
N LEU A 460 21.31 -20.79 -1.88
CA LEU A 460 22.18 -21.78 -2.50
C LEU A 460 22.23 -23.08 -1.68
N LEU A 461 22.41 -22.98 -0.35
CA LEU A 461 22.46 -24.14 0.54
C LEU A 461 21.14 -24.92 0.59
N LEU A 462 19.98 -24.26 0.44
CA LEU A 462 18.68 -24.93 0.35
C LEU A 462 18.47 -25.76 -0.92
N ALA A 463 19.30 -25.56 -1.95
CA ALA A 463 19.22 -26.28 -3.23
C ALA A 463 20.30 -27.36 -3.41
N VAL A 464 21.25 -27.48 -2.48
CA VAL A 464 22.31 -28.51 -2.52
C VAL A 464 21.90 -29.70 -1.66
N ASP A 465 21.67 -30.85 -2.28
CA ASP A 465 21.32 -32.08 -1.56
C ASP A 465 22.49 -32.58 -0.68
N VAL A 466 22.23 -32.57 0.64
CA VAL A 466 22.86 -33.38 1.70
C VAL A 466 24.36 -33.68 1.54
N GLN A 467 25.18 -32.63 1.37
CA GLN A 467 26.62 -32.69 1.61
C GLN A 467 26.96 -31.79 2.80
N THR A 468 27.49 -32.37 3.88
CA THR A 468 27.78 -31.63 5.13
C THR A 468 28.95 -30.65 5.03
N GLU A 469 29.82 -30.81 4.03
CA GLU A 469 31.03 -29.98 3.88
C GLU A 469 30.75 -28.49 3.58
N PRO A 470 29.99 -28.10 2.52
CA PRO A 470 29.71 -26.69 2.26
C PRO A 470 28.94 -26.02 3.41
N TYR A 471 28.03 -26.74 4.07
CA TYR A 471 27.28 -26.23 5.21
C TYR A 471 28.18 -25.94 6.42
N THR A 472 29.01 -26.91 6.83
CA THR A 472 29.96 -26.72 7.94
C THR A 472 31.06 -25.70 7.63
N ARG A 473 31.42 -25.52 6.35
CA ARG A 473 32.32 -24.46 5.89
C ARG A 473 31.68 -23.07 6.06
N CYS A 474 30.41 -22.91 5.66
CA CYS A 474 29.66 -21.66 5.87
C CYS A 474 29.50 -21.33 7.35
N GLU A 475 29.12 -22.32 8.17
CA GLU A 475 28.93 -22.16 9.61
C GLU A 475 30.21 -21.67 10.29
N ARG A 476 31.37 -22.30 10.02
CA ARG A 476 32.66 -21.89 10.58
C ARG A 476 33.01 -20.45 10.23
N VAL A 477 32.95 -20.07 8.96
CA VAL A 477 33.29 -18.70 8.52
C VAL A 477 32.33 -17.66 9.11
N ALA A 478 31.04 -17.99 9.23
CA ALA A 478 30.06 -17.11 9.85
C ALA A 478 30.31 -16.94 11.36
N ASP A 479 30.70 -18.01 12.07
CA ASP A 479 31.04 -17.94 13.50
C ASP A 479 32.39 -17.24 13.76
N ASP A 480 33.38 -17.42 12.90
CA ASP A 480 34.65 -16.68 12.93
C ASP A 480 34.38 -15.17 12.76
N ALA A 481 33.63 -14.78 11.73
CA ALA A 481 33.23 -13.39 11.50
C ALA A 481 32.38 -12.81 12.65
N ARG A 482 31.46 -13.60 13.21
CA ARG A 482 30.70 -13.20 14.40
C ARG A 482 31.62 -12.98 15.60
N SER A 483 32.65 -13.81 15.77
CA SER A 483 33.64 -13.72 16.85
C SER A 483 34.56 -12.52 16.71
N ASP A 484 35.01 -12.19 15.49
CA ASP A 484 35.74 -10.95 15.19
C ASP A 484 34.91 -9.71 15.56
N THR A 485 33.63 -9.73 15.20
CA THR A 485 32.70 -8.62 15.51
C THR A 485 32.49 -8.49 17.02
N VAL A 486 32.33 -9.61 17.73
CA VAL A 486 32.29 -9.64 19.21
C VAL A 486 33.58 -9.10 19.82
N ALA A 487 34.75 -9.46 19.29
CA ALA A 487 36.04 -8.96 19.78
C ALA A 487 36.13 -7.44 19.62
N SER A 488 35.74 -6.90 18.46
CA SER A 488 35.65 -5.45 18.21
C SER A 488 34.72 -4.75 19.22
N LEU A 489 33.51 -5.27 19.42
CA LEU A 489 32.54 -4.72 20.37
C LEU A 489 33.04 -4.79 21.82
N SER A 490 33.73 -5.87 22.21
CA SER A 490 34.19 -6.10 23.59
C SER A 490 35.09 -4.99 24.16
N VAL A 491 35.87 -4.33 23.30
CA VAL A 491 36.73 -3.18 23.66
C VAL A 491 35.90 -1.93 24.00
N VAL A 492 34.71 -1.82 23.39
CA VAL A 492 33.85 -0.62 23.41
C VAL A 492 32.77 -0.69 24.50
N VAL A 493 32.24 -1.89 24.81
CA VAL A 493 31.08 -2.11 25.71
C VAL A 493 31.17 -1.36 27.06
N TYR A 494 32.37 -1.18 27.60
CA TYR A 494 32.60 -0.53 28.90
C TYR A 494 33.34 0.82 28.83
N THR A 495 33.74 1.27 27.63
CA THR A 495 34.44 2.55 27.43
C THR A 495 33.51 3.63 26.89
N GLU A 496 32.52 3.24 26.08
CA GLU A 496 31.59 4.16 25.43
C GLU A 496 30.28 4.30 26.23
N GLU A 497 30.01 5.49 26.77
CA GLU A 497 28.87 5.70 27.69
C GLU A 497 27.50 5.45 27.02
N LEU A 498 27.42 5.66 25.70
CA LEU A 498 26.22 5.51 24.86
C LEU A 498 26.06 4.11 24.24
N PHE A 499 26.95 3.16 24.54
CA PHE A 499 26.92 1.82 23.93
C PHE A 499 25.58 1.10 24.12
N LEU A 500 24.97 1.22 25.31
CA LEU A 500 23.68 0.59 25.62
C LEU A 500 22.55 1.16 24.74
N GLU A 501 22.48 2.48 24.60
CA GLU A 501 21.52 3.15 23.71
C GLU A 501 21.71 2.72 22.26
N MET A 502 22.94 2.74 21.75
CA MET A 502 23.24 2.30 20.37
C MET A 502 22.83 0.83 20.16
N PHE A 503 23.13 -0.06 21.11
CA PHE A 503 22.78 -1.48 20.98
C PHE A 503 21.28 -1.72 20.92
N GLU A 504 20.50 -1.01 21.74
CA GLU A 504 19.04 -1.09 21.70
C GLU A 504 18.48 -0.47 20.40
N ASP A 505 18.91 0.74 20.04
CA ASP A 505 18.37 1.48 18.90
C ASP A 505 18.63 0.77 17.55
N GLU A 506 19.80 0.13 17.39
CA GLU A 506 20.10 -0.66 16.19
C GLU A 506 19.34 -2.00 16.17
N PHE A 507 19.10 -2.63 17.33
CA PHE A 507 18.30 -3.87 17.40
C PHE A 507 16.85 -3.66 16.95
N TYR A 508 16.20 -2.58 17.40
CA TYR A 508 14.82 -2.30 16.99
C TYR A 508 14.72 -1.84 15.52
N GLN A 509 15.76 -1.23 14.97
CA GLN A 509 15.84 -0.99 13.52
C GLN A 509 15.96 -2.32 12.75
N PHE A 510 16.81 -3.23 13.21
CA PHE A 510 16.98 -4.57 12.63
C PHE A 510 15.70 -5.43 12.67
N GLU A 511 14.91 -5.39 13.75
CA GLU A 511 13.61 -6.08 13.80
C GLU A 511 12.56 -5.44 12.88
N ARG A 512 12.54 -4.09 12.77
CA ARG A 512 11.54 -3.34 11.99
C ARG A 512 11.82 -3.40 10.49
N ASP A 513 13.08 -3.20 10.10
CA ASP A 513 13.49 -3.02 8.71
C ASP A 513 13.77 -4.37 8.05
N ALA A 514 12.78 -5.26 8.10
CA ALA A 514 12.86 -6.60 7.54
C ALA A 514 13.26 -6.56 6.05
N PHE A 515 14.40 -7.17 5.73
CA PHE A 515 15.01 -7.11 4.41
C PHE A 515 14.10 -7.64 3.29
N ARG A 516 13.64 -6.71 2.44
CA ARG A 516 12.80 -7.00 1.27
C ARG A 516 13.58 -6.70 0.00
N VAL A 517 14.08 -7.75 -0.65
CA VAL A 517 14.90 -7.61 -1.87
C VAL A 517 14.16 -6.83 -2.96
N SER A 518 12.84 -7.00 -3.11
CA SER A 518 12.02 -6.26 -4.08
C SER A 518 11.94 -4.74 -3.85
N LEU A 519 12.24 -4.25 -2.64
CA LEU A 519 12.33 -2.82 -2.37
C LEU A 519 13.76 -2.30 -2.57
N MET A 520 14.78 -3.14 -2.36
CA MET A 520 16.19 -2.77 -2.52
C MET A 520 16.68 -2.94 -3.96
N SER A 521 16.04 -3.80 -4.76
CA SER A 521 16.42 -4.07 -6.15
C SER A 521 16.23 -2.88 -7.08
N VAL A 522 15.39 -1.91 -6.71
CA VAL A 522 15.06 -0.70 -7.52
C VAL A 522 15.44 0.60 -6.77
N ASP A 523 16.12 0.51 -5.63
CA ASP A 523 16.43 1.68 -4.79
C ASP A 523 17.49 2.60 -5.44
N PRO A 524 17.13 3.84 -5.84
CA PRO A 524 18.08 4.76 -6.49
C PRO A 524 19.27 5.14 -5.60
N SER A 525 19.10 5.08 -4.27
CA SER A 525 20.20 5.37 -3.33
C SER A 525 21.30 4.31 -3.32
N LEU A 526 21.01 3.10 -3.81
CA LEU A 526 21.98 2.01 -3.94
C LEU A 526 22.64 1.95 -5.31
N LEU A 527 22.01 2.50 -6.35
CA LEU A 527 22.54 2.57 -7.73
C LEU A 527 23.44 3.80 -7.95
N LEU A 528 23.18 4.91 -7.27
CA LEU A 528 24.12 6.03 -7.17
C LEU A 528 25.36 5.65 -6.34
N PRO A 529 26.53 6.28 -6.59
CA PRO A 529 27.74 6.03 -5.81
C PRO A 529 27.49 6.10 -4.30
N PRO A 530 28.02 5.16 -3.48
CA PRO A 530 27.81 5.18 -2.04
C PRO A 530 28.29 6.49 -1.41
N SER A 531 27.41 7.16 -0.66
CA SER A 531 27.81 8.34 0.10
C SER A 531 28.66 7.97 1.31
N ASN A 532 29.65 8.81 1.64
CA ASN A 532 30.44 8.68 2.87
C ASN A 532 30.01 9.67 3.96
N THR A 533 28.85 10.35 3.81
CA THR A 533 28.39 11.38 4.75
C THR A 533 26.92 11.18 5.16
N PRO A 534 26.56 11.48 6.43
CA PRO A 534 25.17 11.42 6.90
C PRO A 534 24.28 12.50 6.25
N LEU A 535 24.89 13.60 5.76
CA LEU A 535 24.19 14.71 5.12
C LEU A 535 23.47 14.32 3.82
N SER A 536 23.84 13.21 3.19
CA SER A 536 23.16 12.65 2.00
C SER A 536 21.72 12.18 2.26
N GLY A 537 21.33 12.01 3.53
CA GLY A 537 20.06 11.39 3.93
C GLY A 537 20.01 9.87 3.74
N VAL A 538 21.12 9.22 3.36
CA VAL A 538 21.21 7.77 3.18
C VAL A 538 21.43 7.08 4.54
N ALA A 539 20.58 6.09 4.85
CA ALA A 539 20.64 5.30 6.08
C ALA A 539 21.96 4.50 6.20
N LEU A 540 22.45 4.34 7.43
CA LEU A 540 23.79 3.79 7.71
C LEU A 540 24.01 2.40 7.10
N ASN A 541 22.99 1.54 7.07
CA ASN A 541 23.08 0.20 6.49
C ASN A 541 23.39 0.18 4.98
N LYS A 542 23.02 1.25 4.24
CA LYS A 542 23.21 1.42 2.79
C LYS A 542 24.49 2.17 2.40
N ARG A 543 25.27 2.63 3.38
CA ARG A 543 26.47 3.46 3.16
C ARG A 543 27.64 3.08 4.07
N LEU A 544 28.75 3.82 3.98
CA LEU A 544 29.90 3.64 4.88
C LEU A 544 29.82 4.57 6.10
N PRO A 545 30.39 4.17 7.25
CA PRO A 545 30.42 4.96 8.48
C PRO A 545 31.45 6.09 8.41
N SER A 546 31.06 7.27 8.86
CA SER A 546 31.82 8.53 8.76
C SER A 546 32.54 8.95 10.05
N GLY A 547 32.30 8.26 11.17
CA GLY A 547 32.90 8.56 12.48
C GLY A 547 32.99 7.33 13.40
N SER A 548 33.57 7.49 14.59
CA SER A 548 33.74 6.40 15.57
C SER A 548 32.38 5.83 16.02
N GLU A 549 31.41 6.68 16.32
CA GLU A 549 30.05 6.25 16.72
C GLU A 549 29.37 5.41 15.62
N GLU A 550 29.43 5.86 14.36
CA GLU A 550 28.87 5.11 13.23
C GLU A 550 29.60 3.79 12.97
N ARG A 551 30.91 3.70 13.26
CA ARG A 551 31.65 2.42 13.20
C ARG A 551 31.14 1.45 14.28
N ILE A 552 30.85 1.94 15.49
CA ILE A 552 30.29 1.12 16.58
C ILE A 552 28.88 0.63 16.22
N ARG A 553 28.00 1.53 15.76
CA ARG A 553 26.65 1.19 15.27
C ARG A 553 26.70 0.16 14.13
N ARG A 554 27.59 0.35 13.15
CA ARG A 554 27.82 -0.64 12.08
C ARG A 554 28.24 -2.00 12.65
N SER A 555 29.18 -2.07 13.59
CA SER A 555 29.60 -3.34 14.21
C SER A 555 28.46 -4.02 14.98
N ILE A 556 27.55 -3.25 15.58
CA ILE A 556 26.33 -3.77 16.22
C ILE A 556 25.37 -4.34 15.16
N GLN A 557 25.13 -3.63 14.05
CA GLN A 557 24.33 -4.13 12.93
C GLN A 557 24.92 -5.45 12.38
N LEU A 558 26.23 -5.49 12.07
CA LEU A 558 26.91 -6.71 11.62
C LEU A 558 26.72 -7.88 12.58
N TYR A 559 26.83 -7.64 13.89
CA TYR A 559 26.61 -8.69 14.90
C TYR A 559 25.20 -9.30 14.78
N PHE A 560 24.15 -8.50 14.59
CA PHE A 560 22.79 -9.00 14.44
C PHE A 560 22.59 -9.81 13.14
N HIS A 561 23.07 -9.32 11.99
CA HIS A 561 22.96 -10.08 10.73
C HIS A 561 23.77 -11.39 10.79
N LEU A 562 25.02 -11.36 11.29
CA LEU A 562 25.86 -12.57 11.44
C LEU A 562 25.27 -13.56 12.44
N ARG A 563 24.79 -13.09 13.59
CA ARG A 563 24.13 -13.95 14.59
C ARG A 563 22.89 -14.62 14.01
N LYS A 564 22.01 -13.86 13.35
CA LYS A 564 20.83 -14.41 12.67
C LYS A 564 21.22 -15.44 11.62
N PHE A 565 22.24 -15.16 10.81
CA PHE A 565 22.73 -16.11 9.81
C PHE A 565 23.29 -17.41 10.41
N VAL A 566 23.99 -17.33 11.54
CA VAL A 566 24.47 -18.51 12.31
C VAL A 566 23.34 -19.30 12.97
N LEU A 567 22.20 -18.67 13.30
CA LEU A 567 20.98 -19.33 13.82
C LEU A 567 20.05 -19.87 12.72
N ASP A 568 20.08 -19.27 11.52
CA ASP A 568 19.42 -19.78 10.31
C ASP A 568 20.18 -21.00 9.75
N LEU A 569 21.51 -21.03 9.90
CA LEU A 569 22.30 -22.26 10.00
C LEU A 569 22.05 -22.92 11.37
N ARG A 570 22.31 -24.22 11.54
CA ARG A 570 21.83 -25.06 12.67
C ARG A 570 20.31 -25.24 12.74
N GLY A 571 19.53 -24.21 12.42
CA GLY A 571 18.06 -24.23 12.51
C GLY A 571 17.53 -23.87 13.90
N GLU A 572 18.19 -22.94 14.58
CA GLU A 572 17.84 -22.48 15.92
C GLU A 572 16.96 -21.22 15.88
N THR A 573 16.11 -21.01 16.89
CA THR A 573 15.29 -19.80 17.00
C THR A 573 15.89 -18.84 18.01
N GLU A 574 15.85 -17.54 17.72
CA GLU A 574 16.31 -16.52 18.67
C GLU A 574 15.42 -16.51 19.93
N THR A 575 16.08 -16.51 21.09
CA THR A 575 15.44 -16.61 22.42
C THR A 575 16.03 -15.64 23.45
N GLN A 576 17.15 -14.99 23.15
CA GLN A 576 17.88 -14.10 24.07
C GLN A 576 17.60 -12.62 23.81
N LEU A 577 17.09 -12.29 22.61
CA LEU A 577 16.68 -10.96 22.19
C LEU A 577 15.15 -10.92 21.95
N PRO A 578 14.46 -9.77 22.20
CA PRO A 578 14.96 -8.54 22.84
C PRO A 578 15.38 -8.73 24.31
N LEU A 579 16.31 -7.89 24.78
CA LEU A 579 16.87 -7.92 26.14
C LEU A 579 15.79 -7.75 27.22
N SER A 580 15.30 -8.87 27.74
CA SER A 580 14.17 -8.89 28.67
C SER A 580 14.62 -8.88 30.13
N THR A 581 14.53 -7.74 30.80
CA THR A 581 14.75 -7.62 32.26
C THR A 581 13.60 -8.19 33.11
N LYS A 582 12.88 -9.22 32.61
CA LYS A 582 11.74 -9.88 33.27
C LYS A 582 12.18 -10.82 34.40
N GLY A 583 12.92 -10.28 35.37
CA GLY A 583 13.26 -10.96 36.61
C GLY A 583 12.47 -10.40 37.80
N GLY A 584 11.42 -11.12 38.22
CA GLY A 584 10.79 -10.99 39.54
C GLY A 584 10.10 -9.67 39.91
N GLY A 585 8.77 -9.65 39.87
CA GLY A 585 7.97 -8.69 40.68
C GLY A 585 7.95 -7.23 40.21
N ILE A 586 8.04 -7.01 38.89
CA ILE A 586 7.81 -5.69 38.25
C ILE A 586 6.41 -5.16 38.63
N VAL A 587 6.35 -3.88 39.02
CA VAL A 587 5.12 -3.16 39.38
C VAL A 587 4.46 -2.57 38.13
N GLU A 588 3.14 -2.69 38.01
CA GLU A 588 2.33 -2.17 36.91
C GLU A 588 1.41 -1.01 37.34
N VAL A 589 0.86 -0.24 36.38
CA VAL A 589 -0.04 0.88 36.67
C VAL A 589 -1.39 0.36 37.19
N ASN A 590 -1.89 0.97 38.28
CA ASN A 590 -3.02 0.53 39.11
C ASN A 590 -2.78 -0.70 40.00
N ASP A 591 -1.54 -1.18 40.11
CA ASP A 591 -1.19 -2.11 41.20
C ASP A 591 -1.26 -1.41 42.57
N CYS A 592 -1.57 -2.19 43.59
CA CYS A 592 -1.53 -1.74 44.99
C CYS A 592 -0.25 -2.25 45.66
N ILE A 593 0.59 -1.32 46.14
CA ILE A 593 1.83 -1.63 46.84
C ILE A 593 1.74 -1.26 48.33
N ASN A 594 2.32 -2.09 49.19
CA ASN A 594 2.53 -1.75 50.59
C ASN A 594 3.78 -0.85 50.73
N LEU A 595 3.63 0.28 51.45
CA LEU A 595 4.62 1.31 51.68
C LEU A 595 5.30 1.25 53.07
N ASP A 596 4.89 0.34 53.96
CA ASP A 596 5.31 0.27 55.38
C ASP A 596 6.85 0.27 55.60
N ASN A 597 7.64 -0.16 54.61
CA ASN A 597 9.10 -0.21 54.64
C ASN A 597 9.78 0.69 53.59
N SER A 598 9.10 1.74 53.09
CA SER A 598 9.61 2.57 51.98
C SER A 598 9.72 4.06 52.33
N ASP A 599 10.88 4.64 52.06
CA ASP A 599 11.14 6.07 52.23
C ASP A 599 10.46 6.90 51.14
N LEU A 600 9.20 7.30 51.39
CA LEU A 600 8.40 8.10 50.48
C LEU A 600 8.91 9.53 50.34
N LEU A 601 8.95 10.05 49.11
CA LEU A 601 9.22 11.48 48.84
C LEU A 601 7.98 12.14 48.27
N SER A 602 7.32 13.00 49.05
CA SER A 602 6.20 13.83 48.60
C SER A 602 6.64 14.77 47.49
N CYS A 603 5.90 14.82 46.38
CA CYS A 603 6.16 15.78 45.30
C CYS A 603 4.90 16.21 44.54
N THR A 604 4.90 17.46 44.09
CA THR A 604 3.92 17.96 43.13
C THR A 604 4.47 17.73 41.72
N VAL A 605 3.80 16.87 40.96
CA VAL A 605 4.08 16.61 39.55
C VAL A 605 3.43 17.71 38.73
N VAL A 606 4.23 18.53 38.04
CA VAL A 606 3.74 19.55 37.10
C VAL A 606 4.00 19.08 35.67
N LEU A 607 2.92 18.84 34.92
CA LEU A 607 2.97 18.42 33.52
C LEU A 607 3.17 19.63 32.58
N PRO A 608 3.61 19.43 31.31
CA PRO A 608 3.96 20.54 30.42
C PRO A 608 2.75 21.42 30.04
N LYS A 609 1.53 20.90 30.20
CA LYS A 609 0.25 21.60 30.00
C LYS A 609 -0.17 22.46 31.20
N GLY A 610 0.62 22.50 32.28
CA GLY A 610 0.35 23.26 33.49
C GLY A 610 -0.40 22.49 34.60
N ASP A 611 -0.91 21.30 34.30
CA ASP A 611 -1.60 20.44 35.27
C ASP A 611 -0.68 20.07 36.45
N ARG A 612 -1.18 20.27 37.67
CA ARG A 612 -0.47 19.97 38.92
C ARG A 612 -1.13 18.81 39.66
N GLN A 613 -0.38 17.75 39.96
CA GLN A 613 -0.87 16.58 40.68
C GLN A 613 0.01 16.28 41.89
N GLN A 614 -0.58 16.10 43.08
CA GLN A 614 0.17 15.64 44.26
C GLN A 614 0.36 14.12 44.20
N ARG A 615 1.60 13.66 44.33
CA ARG A 615 2.01 12.25 44.29
C ARG A 615 3.13 11.98 45.30
N PHE A 616 3.43 10.71 45.53
CA PHE A 616 4.65 10.30 46.21
C PHE A 616 5.56 9.58 45.21
N LEU A 617 6.83 9.97 45.19
CA LEU A 617 7.88 9.31 44.42
C LEU A 617 8.43 8.14 45.23
N VAL A 618 8.43 6.98 44.58
CA VAL A 618 9.03 5.73 45.06
C VAL A 618 10.03 5.27 44.00
N ALA A 619 11.28 5.07 44.38
CA ALA A 619 12.33 4.56 43.50
C ALA A 619 12.68 3.12 43.89
N ASP A 620 12.48 2.20 42.97
CA ASP A 620 12.91 0.80 43.07
C ASP A 620 14.33 0.63 42.45
N GLN A 621 14.88 -0.58 42.43
CA GLN A 621 16.15 -0.89 41.76
C GLN A 621 16.08 -0.67 40.24
N LEU A 622 14.92 -0.92 39.62
CA LEU A 622 14.73 -0.83 38.16
C LEU A 622 13.66 0.17 37.71
N GLN A 623 12.75 0.58 38.61
CA GLN A 623 11.56 1.37 38.26
C GLN A 623 11.47 2.71 39.02
N LEU A 624 11.06 3.75 38.30
CA LEU A 624 10.55 5.01 38.85
C LEU A 624 9.03 4.87 38.97
N ILE A 625 8.51 4.98 40.19
CA ILE A 625 7.09 4.77 40.49
C ILE A 625 6.52 6.04 41.12
N LEU A 626 5.42 6.57 40.58
CA LEU A 626 4.63 7.63 41.22
C LEU A 626 3.34 7.02 41.75
N VAL A 627 3.06 7.23 43.03
CA VAL A 627 1.92 6.63 43.72
C VAL A 627 1.01 7.67 44.38
N GLU A 628 -0.23 7.23 44.64
CA GLU A 628 -1.25 7.97 45.37
C GLU A 628 -1.70 7.10 46.57
N PRO A 629 -1.75 7.64 47.80
CA PRO A 629 -2.10 6.84 48.98
C PRO A 629 -3.54 6.32 48.91
N ASP A 630 -3.77 5.06 49.31
CA ASP A 630 -5.10 4.47 49.30
C ASP A 630 -5.94 5.00 50.47
N SER A 631 -6.99 5.77 50.13
CA SER A 631 -8.02 6.25 51.07
C SER A 631 -8.66 5.17 51.95
N LYS A 632 -8.59 3.89 51.57
CA LYS A 632 -9.24 2.76 52.26
C LYS A 632 -8.28 1.93 53.12
N ARG A 633 -6.96 2.05 52.93
CA ARG A 633 -5.94 1.21 53.57
C ARG A 633 -4.70 2.03 53.94
N LEU A 634 -4.59 2.38 55.21
CA LEU A 634 -3.36 2.94 55.78
C LEU A 634 -2.16 2.02 55.46
N GLY A 635 -1.04 2.60 55.06
CA GLY A 635 0.18 1.88 54.62
C GLY A 635 0.18 1.43 53.15
N TRP A 636 -0.91 1.60 52.40
CA TRP A 636 -1.00 1.16 51.00
C TRP A 636 -1.14 2.34 50.03
N ALA A 637 -0.68 2.13 48.80
CA ALA A 637 -0.83 3.11 47.72
C ALA A 637 -1.11 2.46 46.37
N ILE A 638 -1.82 3.22 45.53
CA ILE A 638 -2.17 2.87 44.15
C ILE A 638 -1.12 3.49 43.24
N VAL A 639 -0.56 2.67 42.35
CA VAL A 639 0.45 3.10 41.38
C VAL A 639 -0.21 3.88 40.25
N ARG A 640 0.25 5.12 40.01
CA ARG A 640 -0.30 6.03 38.99
C ARG A 640 0.60 6.20 37.78
N PHE A 641 1.90 6.00 37.94
CA PHE A 641 2.86 5.99 36.84
C PHE A 641 4.01 5.03 37.17
N VAL A 642 4.52 4.37 36.12
CA VAL A 642 5.70 3.51 36.17
C VAL A 642 6.58 3.83 34.96
N GLY A 643 7.86 4.11 35.19
CA GLY A 643 8.88 4.24 34.17
C GLY A 643 10.11 3.38 34.49
N LEU A 644 10.86 2.95 33.48
CA LEU A 644 12.12 2.25 33.69
C LEU A 644 13.23 3.27 33.98
N LEU A 645 14.00 3.08 35.06
CA LEU A 645 15.02 4.04 35.50
C LEU A 645 16.12 4.25 34.45
N GLN A 646 16.45 3.21 33.69
CA GLN A 646 17.43 3.25 32.60
C GLN A 646 17.15 4.38 31.58
N ASP A 647 15.86 4.66 31.33
CA ASP A 647 15.34 5.56 30.29
C ASP A 647 15.03 6.97 30.82
N THR A 648 15.42 7.27 32.07
CA THR A 648 15.14 8.56 32.73
C THR A 648 16.28 9.57 32.55
N GLN A 649 15.95 10.74 32.00
CA GLN A 649 16.78 11.94 32.03
C GLN A 649 16.35 12.81 33.22
N LEU A 650 17.34 13.33 33.96
CA LEU A 650 17.13 14.07 35.20
C LEU A 650 17.89 15.40 35.13
N THR A 651 17.17 16.51 34.99
CA THR A 651 17.74 17.86 34.94
C THR A 651 17.28 18.66 36.16
N GLY A 652 18.22 19.31 36.84
CA GLY A 652 17.90 20.23 37.94
C GLY A 652 17.56 21.61 37.37
N ASP A 653 16.57 22.28 37.95
CA ASP A 653 16.23 23.66 37.57
C ASP A 653 17.22 24.63 38.25
N PRO A 654 18.03 25.41 37.51
CA PRO A 654 18.94 26.39 38.10
C PRO A 654 18.22 27.59 38.73
N GLY A 655 16.96 27.85 38.37
CA GLY A 655 16.12 28.91 38.94
C GLY A 655 15.31 28.46 40.16
N GLU A 656 15.13 27.16 40.38
CA GLU A 656 14.32 26.64 41.49
C GLU A 656 14.96 25.39 42.13
N SER A 657 15.70 25.59 43.23
CA SER A 657 16.47 24.54 43.93
C SER A 657 15.63 23.37 44.47
N ARG A 658 14.30 23.49 44.50
CA ARG A 658 13.35 22.47 44.95
C ARG A 658 12.74 21.66 43.80
N ALA A 659 13.12 21.93 42.55
CA ALA A 659 12.54 21.30 41.38
C ALA A 659 13.52 20.39 40.63
N LEU A 660 13.01 19.23 40.21
CA LEU A 660 13.69 18.27 39.37
C LEU A 660 12.84 18.00 38.12
N HIS A 661 13.36 18.35 36.95
CA HIS A 661 12.78 17.94 35.69
C HIS A 661 13.13 16.47 35.43
N VAL A 662 12.08 15.66 35.22
CA VAL A 662 12.18 14.23 34.93
C VAL A 662 11.55 13.99 33.58
N VAL A 663 12.36 13.48 32.65
CA VAL A 663 11.92 13.02 31.33
C VAL A 663 12.13 11.51 31.28
N VAL A 664 11.05 10.75 31.22
CA VAL A 664 11.09 9.30 31.05
C VAL A 664 10.86 9.01 29.58
N ASN A 665 11.86 8.46 28.91
CA ASN A 665 11.70 7.95 27.57
C ASN A 665 11.20 6.51 27.61
N ASP A 666 10.66 6.05 26.49
CA ASP A 666 10.45 4.63 26.19
C ASP A 666 11.45 4.25 25.09
N VAL A 667 11.82 2.98 25.00
CA VAL A 667 12.47 2.38 23.83
C VAL A 667 11.77 2.85 22.54
N ARG A 668 10.43 2.84 22.55
CA ARG A 668 9.57 3.27 21.43
C ARG A 668 9.57 4.78 21.13
N THR A 669 10.35 5.57 21.87
CA THR A 669 10.58 7.02 21.67
C THR A 669 12.01 7.35 21.19
N ARG A 670 12.96 6.41 21.30
CA ARG A 670 14.31 6.59 20.72
C ARG A 670 14.35 6.35 19.21
N SER A 671 13.49 5.46 18.71
CA SER A 671 13.45 5.02 17.31
C SER A 671 12.86 6.05 16.30
N HIS A 672 13.06 7.34 16.53
CA HIS A 672 12.67 8.51 15.71
C HIS A 672 11.19 8.68 15.31
N LEU A 673 10.30 7.73 15.59
CA LEU A 673 8.89 7.76 15.19
C LEU A 673 7.98 8.60 16.11
N ASN A 674 8.45 9.03 17.28
CA ASN A 674 7.78 9.98 18.16
C ASN A 674 8.80 10.58 19.14
N ASN A 675 9.06 11.89 19.04
CA ASN A 675 9.91 12.63 20.01
C ASN A 675 9.18 12.96 21.33
N GLU A 676 7.94 12.52 21.52
CA GLU A 676 7.19 12.73 22.77
C GLU A 676 7.60 11.70 23.83
N PRO A 677 8.20 12.10 24.97
CA PRO A 677 8.60 11.19 26.03
C PRO A 677 7.38 10.61 26.77
N LEU A 678 7.53 9.39 27.32
CA LEU A 678 6.51 8.68 28.11
C LEU A 678 6.03 9.51 29.32
N LEU A 679 6.93 10.31 29.90
CA LEU A 679 6.61 11.37 30.85
C LEU A 679 7.61 12.51 30.65
N SER A 680 7.14 13.76 30.63
CA SER A 680 7.97 14.93 30.87
C SER A 680 7.28 15.75 31.95
N ALA A 681 7.92 15.92 33.11
CA ALA A 681 7.32 16.61 34.25
C ALA A 681 8.36 17.35 35.09
N LYS A 682 7.97 18.48 35.66
CA LYS A 682 8.71 19.17 36.73
C LYS A 682 8.20 18.65 38.07
N LEU A 683 9.01 17.87 38.78
CA LEU A 683 8.72 17.40 40.13
C LEU A 683 9.15 18.47 41.13
N LEU A 684 8.20 19.08 41.82
CA LEU A 684 8.44 20.05 42.89
C LEU A 684 8.41 19.33 44.25
N PHE A 685 9.46 19.49 45.06
CA PHE A 685 9.55 18.94 46.41
C PHE A 685 9.37 20.05 47.46
N ASP A 686 9.00 19.67 48.69
CA ASP A 686 8.74 20.64 49.77
C ASP A 686 9.99 21.48 50.09
N ASP A 687 11.16 20.83 50.10
CA ASP A 687 12.47 21.40 50.41
C ASP A 687 13.59 20.90 49.46
N HIS A 688 14.74 21.57 49.50
CA HIS A 688 15.90 21.25 48.65
C HIS A 688 16.53 19.89 49.01
N ILE A 689 16.45 19.46 50.27
CA ILE A 689 17.07 18.22 50.77
C ILE A 689 16.34 17.02 50.17
N ARG A 690 14.99 17.03 50.15
CA ARG A 690 14.14 16.03 49.50
C ARG A 690 14.36 15.98 47.99
N CYS A 691 14.50 17.15 47.34
CA CYS A 691 14.83 17.23 45.92
C CYS A 691 16.19 16.58 45.61
N MET A 692 17.22 16.87 46.40
CA MET A 692 18.56 16.27 46.23
C MET A 692 18.58 14.78 46.56
N ALA A 693 17.83 14.34 47.58
CA ALA A 693 17.66 12.92 47.90
C ALA A 693 16.94 12.15 46.77
N ALA A 694 15.89 12.74 46.16
CA ALA A 694 15.24 12.19 44.98
C ALA A 694 16.23 12.06 43.81
N LYS A 695 16.96 13.12 43.49
CA LYS A 695 17.96 13.14 42.41
C LYS A 695 19.02 12.06 42.62
N GLN A 696 19.61 11.97 43.80
CA GLN A 696 20.63 10.94 44.12
C GLN A 696 20.09 9.51 43.99
N ARG A 697 18.88 9.24 44.51
CA ARG A 697 18.25 7.91 44.42
C ARG A 697 17.98 7.51 42.97
N LEU A 698 17.37 8.39 42.18
CA LEU A 698 17.05 8.12 40.77
C LEU A 698 18.32 7.95 39.92
N THR A 699 19.36 8.78 40.11
CA THR A 699 20.65 8.62 39.39
C THR A 699 21.32 7.29 39.73
N LYS A 700 21.37 6.90 41.02
CA LYS A 700 21.98 5.62 41.45
C LYS A 700 21.20 4.41 40.92
N GLY A 701 19.86 4.47 40.94
CA GLY A 701 19.00 3.44 40.38
C GLY A 701 19.17 3.32 38.85
N ARG A 702 19.22 4.44 38.12
CA ARG A 702 19.52 4.44 36.67
C ARG A 702 20.88 3.80 36.36
N GLN A 703 21.93 4.14 37.09
CA GLN A 703 23.25 3.52 36.90
C GLN A 703 23.20 1.99 37.14
N THR A 704 22.47 1.56 38.17
CA THR A 704 22.30 0.12 38.48
C THR A 704 21.52 -0.61 37.37
N ALA A 705 20.42 -0.03 36.89
CA ALA A 705 19.62 -0.58 35.79
C ALA A 705 20.41 -0.68 34.48
N ARG A 706 21.20 0.34 34.13
CA ARG A 706 22.12 0.32 32.97
C ARG A 706 23.16 -0.79 33.10
N GLN A 707 23.81 -0.92 34.27
CA GLN A 707 24.82 -1.96 34.51
C GLN A 707 24.22 -3.36 34.39
N LEU A 708 22.99 -3.58 34.87
CA LEU A 708 22.30 -4.87 34.74
C LEU A 708 22.00 -5.23 33.27
N LYS A 709 21.55 -4.28 32.45
CA LYS A 709 21.38 -4.51 31.00
C LYS A 709 22.70 -4.71 30.26
N LEU A 710 23.74 -3.92 30.57
CA LEU A 710 25.08 -4.13 30.01
C LEU A 710 25.61 -5.53 30.36
N ASN A 711 25.36 -6.03 31.58
CA ASN A 711 25.73 -7.40 31.94
C ASN A 711 24.97 -8.47 31.13
N LEU A 712 23.70 -8.24 30.75
CA LEU A 712 22.95 -9.12 29.82
C LEU A 712 23.52 -9.06 28.39
N ILE A 713 23.97 -7.89 27.93
CA ILE A 713 24.70 -7.78 26.66
C ILE A 713 26.04 -8.50 26.74
N CYS A 714 26.76 -8.44 27.86
CA CYS A 714 27.97 -9.23 28.08
C CYS A 714 27.70 -10.74 28.07
N ASP A 715 26.58 -11.21 28.62
CA ASP A 715 26.16 -12.62 28.51
C ASP A 715 25.91 -13.00 27.04
N LEU A 716 25.18 -12.16 26.30
CA LEU A 716 24.86 -12.34 24.88
C LEU A 716 26.10 -12.31 23.95
N LEU A 717 27.10 -11.52 24.30
CA LEU A 717 28.39 -11.42 23.59
C LEU A 717 29.45 -12.42 24.11
N GLY A 718 29.25 -13.09 25.25
CA GLY A 718 30.25 -13.96 25.87
C GLY A 718 31.45 -13.23 26.49
N VAL A 719 31.29 -11.96 26.86
CA VAL A 719 32.37 -11.06 27.36
C VAL A 719 32.44 -11.08 28.89
N PRO A 720 33.63 -11.08 29.52
CA PRO A 720 33.77 -11.08 30.98
C PRO A 720 33.07 -9.88 31.65
N LYS A 721 32.35 -10.17 32.72
CA LYS A 721 31.59 -9.18 33.51
C LYS A 721 32.52 -8.41 34.47
N ARG A 722 32.33 -7.09 34.57
CA ARG A 722 32.85 -6.33 35.73
C ARG A 722 32.10 -6.78 36.98
N SER A 723 32.84 -7.13 38.04
CA SER A 723 32.26 -7.65 39.28
C SER A 723 31.45 -6.58 40.01
N PHE A 724 30.14 -6.78 40.07
CA PHE A 724 29.22 -5.98 40.87
C PHE A 724 28.60 -6.89 41.92
N THR A 725 28.77 -6.58 43.20
CA THR A 725 28.05 -7.24 44.29
C THR A 725 26.61 -6.75 44.31
N PRO A 726 25.62 -7.56 43.88
CA PRO A 726 24.23 -7.14 43.98
C PRO A 726 23.87 -7.17 45.47
N GLY A 727 23.44 -6.04 46.02
CA GLY A 727 22.83 -6.05 47.35
C GLY A 727 21.62 -6.99 47.31
N THR A 728 21.61 -8.02 48.15
CA THR A 728 20.63 -9.11 48.16
C THR A 728 19.27 -8.68 48.75
N ASN A 729 18.70 -7.61 48.20
CA ASN A 729 17.35 -7.17 48.49
C ASN A 729 16.38 -7.66 47.42
N ARG A 730 15.50 -8.59 47.82
CA ARG A 730 14.22 -8.83 47.14
C ARG A 730 13.43 -7.51 47.06
N ASN A 731 12.54 -7.37 46.09
CA ASN A 731 11.68 -6.18 45.95
C ASN A 731 11.06 -5.84 47.31
N PRO A 732 11.22 -4.60 47.81
CA PRO A 732 10.79 -4.24 49.17
C PRO A 732 9.25 -4.16 49.32
N PHE A 733 8.52 -4.26 48.21
CA PHE A 733 7.08 -4.09 48.13
C PHE A 733 6.33 -5.43 48.07
N ARG A 734 5.29 -5.58 48.88
CA ARG A 734 4.27 -6.61 48.69
C ARG A 734 3.22 -6.10 47.70
N ILE A 735 3.19 -6.67 46.50
CA ILE A 735 2.36 -6.23 45.37
C ILE A 735 1.03 -6.98 45.37
N VAL A 736 -0.08 -6.27 45.14
CA VAL A 736 -1.39 -6.84 44.81
C VAL A 736 -1.78 -6.32 43.42
N LYS A 737 -1.85 -7.24 42.44
CA LYS A 737 -2.05 -6.88 41.04
C LYS A 737 -3.48 -6.44 40.71
N GLY A 738 -3.61 -5.46 39.83
CA GLY A 738 -4.85 -5.19 39.08
C GLY A 738 -6.07 -4.75 39.89
N CYS A 739 -5.92 -3.72 40.75
CA CYS A 739 -7.05 -3.20 41.53
C CYS A 739 -7.79 -2.06 40.79
N ALA A 740 -9.08 -2.25 40.52
CA ALA A 740 -9.93 -1.17 40.00
C ALA A 740 -10.10 -0.04 41.03
N PRO A 741 -10.18 1.24 40.62
CA PRO A 741 -10.32 2.37 41.54
C PRO A 741 -11.49 2.18 42.52
N GLY A 742 -11.17 1.97 43.80
CA GLY A 742 -12.14 1.83 44.87
C GLY A 742 -12.65 0.41 45.17
N SER A 743 -12.19 -0.65 44.50
CA SER A 743 -12.65 -2.03 44.76
C SER A 743 -11.65 -2.87 45.55
N VAL A 744 -11.60 -2.68 46.88
CA VAL A 744 -11.07 -3.69 47.81
C VAL A 744 -12.11 -3.93 48.91
N ARG A 745 -12.65 -5.15 48.97
CA ARG A 745 -13.67 -5.54 49.95
C ARG A 745 -12.99 -5.75 51.32
N LYS A 746 -13.60 -5.23 52.38
CA LYS A 746 -13.08 -5.25 53.76
C LYS A 746 -12.92 -6.70 54.27
N GLN A 747 -11.70 -7.25 54.25
CA GLN A 747 -11.41 -8.49 54.99
C GLN A 747 -11.49 -8.19 56.50
N GLN A 748 -12.27 -9.00 57.22
CA GLN A 748 -12.50 -8.81 58.65
C GLN A 748 -11.26 -9.16 59.47
N LEU A 749 -11.02 -8.39 60.53
CA LEU A 749 -10.07 -8.77 61.57
C LEU A 749 -10.65 -9.93 62.39
N ALA A 750 -9.83 -10.96 62.61
CA ALA A 750 -9.96 -11.89 63.73
C ALA A 750 -8.77 -11.64 64.67
N GLY A 751 -9.02 -11.65 65.98
CA GLY A 751 -8.09 -11.13 66.98
C GLY A 751 -6.88 -12.04 67.29
N SER A 752 -5.86 -11.41 67.87
CA SER A 752 -4.78 -12.06 68.63
C SER A 752 -5.30 -12.52 70.01
N PRO A 753 -4.59 -13.39 70.77
CA PRO A 753 -3.39 -12.97 71.51
C PRO A 753 -2.30 -14.11 71.53
N PRO A 754 -1.31 -14.20 72.44
CA PRO A 754 0.05 -13.92 71.99
C PRO A 754 1.14 -14.94 72.40
N SER A 755 2.36 -14.63 71.96
CA SER A 755 3.66 -14.88 72.62
C SER A 755 4.54 -16.09 72.22
N SER A 756 5.77 -15.71 71.87
CA SER A 756 7.04 -16.33 72.26
C SER A 756 7.73 -17.36 71.34
N LYS A 757 8.92 -16.93 70.92
CA LYS A 757 10.20 -17.67 70.83
C LYS A 757 10.48 -18.67 69.69
N SER A 758 11.50 -18.26 68.93
CA SER A 758 12.73 -19.01 68.58
C SER A 758 12.73 -20.10 67.51
N SER A 759 13.44 -19.74 66.42
CA SER A 759 14.62 -20.43 65.85
C SER A 759 14.50 -21.72 65.00
N SER A 760 15.28 -21.65 63.92
CA SER A 760 16.13 -22.69 63.31
C SER A 760 15.56 -23.77 62.39
N ASN A 761 16.25 -23.86 61.24
CA ASN A 761 16.58 -25.03 60.43
C ASN A 761 15.47 -25.84 59.73
N SER A 762 15.34 -25.55 58.43
CA SER A 762 15.85 -26.39 57.33
C SER A 762 15.67 -27.92 57.36
N LEU A 763 15.32 -28.41 56.15
CA LEU A 763 15.43 -29.78 55.59
C LEU A 763 14.17 -30.67 55.64
N ASN A 764 13.80 -31.11 54.42
CA ASN A 764 13.27 -32.40 53.98
C ASN A 764 12.57 -33.32 55.01
N ILE A 765 11.40 -33.83 54.62
CA ILE A 765 11.11 -35.27 54.48
C ILE A 765 9.73 -35.46 53.81
N VAL A 766 9.67 -36.38 52.84
CA VAL A 766 8.42 -36.96 52.31
C VAL A 766 8.20 -38.28 53.03
N PRO A 767 6.96 -38.59 53.46
CA PRO A 767 6.43 -39.91 53.11
C PRO A 767 4.91 -39.96 52.82
N GLU A 768 4.59 -40.64 51.72
CA GLU A 768 3.54 -41.66 51.51
C GLU A 768 2.04 -41.37 51.79
N ASP A 769 1.22 -41.77 50.79
CA ASP A 769 -0.22 -42.08 50.89
C ASP A 769 -0.47 -43.24 51.89
N PRO A 770 -1.64 -43.26 52.56
CA PRO A 770 -2.64 -44.25 52.13
C PRO A 770 -4.12 -43.81 52.19
N LYS A 771 -4.89 -44.26 51.18
CA LYS A 771 -6.37 -44.45 51.22
C LYS A 771 -6.70 -45.83 51.87
N PRO A 772 -7.95 -46.35 52.01
CA PRO A 772 -9.27 -45.90 51.50
C PRO A 772 -10.50 -46.14 52.45
N ALA A 773 -11.72 -46.22 51.87
CA ALA A 773 -12.99 -46.80 52.39
C ALA A 773 -13.86 -45.94 53.36
N SER A 774 -15.20 -46.04 53.46
CA SER A 774 -16.32 -46.68 52.69
C SER A 774 -17.70 -46.33 53.35
N SER A 775 -18.92 -46.59 52.84
CA SER A 775 -19.53 -46.59 51.47
C SER A 775 -21.05 -46.88 51.52
N SER A 776 -21.92 -46.16 50.77
CA SER A 776 -23.32 -46.57 50.43
C SER A 776 -23.92 -45.60 49.37
N LEU A 777 -24.40 -45.90 48.15
CA LEU A 777 -24.76 -47.09 47.35
C LEU A 777 -26.29 -47.35 47.23
N GLY A 778 -26.84 -47.11 46.02
CA GLY A 778 -28.15 -47.57 45.52
C GLY A 778 -29.01 -46.49 44.81
N THR A 779 -29.65 -46.70 43.63
CA THR A 779 -29.52 -47.80 42.63
C THR A 779 -30.21 -47.46 41.28
N ARG A 780 -29.67 -48.01 40.17
CA ARG A 780 -30.32 -48.44 38.88
C ARG A 780 -30.77 -47.45 37.77
N HIS A 781 -29.94 -47.44 36.71
CA HIS A 781 -30.21 -47.66 35.26
C HIS A 781 -31.32 -46.92 34.47
N ALA A 782 -30.90 -46.29 33.36
CA ALA A 782 -31.25 -46.71 31.98
C ALA A 782 -30.21 -46.19 30.96
N ASN A 783 -29.99 -46.91 29.85
CA ASN A 783 -29.13 -46.48 28.73
C ASN A 783 -29.90 -45.60 27.74
N ALA A 784 -29.21 -44.69 27.03
CA ALA A 784 -29.62 -44.24 25.69
C ALA A 784 -28.45 -43.64 24.89
N GLU A 785 -28.11 -44.24 23.75
CA GLU A 785 -27.45 -43.56 22.63
C GLU A 785 -28.51 -42.82 21.79
N VAL A 786 -28.33 -41.54 21.47
CA VAL A 786 -29.02 -40.83 20.37
C VAL A 786 -28.04 -39.74 19.90
N ARG A 787 -27.42 -39.82 18.71
CA ARG A 787 -27.94 -39.56 17.33
C ARG A 787 -28.40 -38.12 17.07
N MET A 788 -28.07 -37.64 15.87
CA MET A 788 -28.51 -36.36 15.31
C MET A 788 -30.03 -36.36 15.05
N ALA A 789 -30.72 -35.27 15.41
CA ALA A 789 -31.66 -34.54 14.54
C ALA A 789 -32.28 -33.33 15.28
N GLU A 790 -32.46 -32.24 14.53
CA GLU A 790 -33.51 -31.21 14.64
C GLU A 790 -33.86 -30.58 16.01
N ALA A 791 -33.61 -29.27 16.10
CA ALA A 791 -34.47 -28.34 16.82
C ALA A 791 -34.61 -27.04 16.00
N SER A 792 -35.47 -27.07 15.00
CA SER A 792 -35.99 -25.87 14.35
C SER A 792 -36.88 -25.12 15.33
N SER A 793 -36.39 -23.99 15.86
CA SER A 793 -37.24 -23.00 16.53
C SER A 793 -37.04 -21.63 15.90
N SER A 794 -38.11 -21.08 15.35
CA SER A 794 -38.19 -19.77 14.73
C SER A 794 -37.71 -18.65 15.67
N LYS A 795 -36.54 -18.07 15.36
CA LYS A 795 -36.22 -16.71 15.84
C LYS A 795 -37.01 -15.69 15.04
N THR A 796 -38.29 -15.55 15.40
CA THR A 796 -39.02 -14.30 15.17
C THR A 796 -38.28 -13.22 15.96
N PHE A 797 -37.55 -12.35 15.27
CA PHE A 797 -36.86 -11.23 15.90
C PHE A 797 -37.90 -10.28 16.52
N PRO A 798 -37.82 -9.97 17.82
CA PRO A 798 -38.82 -9.14 18.50
C PRO A 798 -38.71 -7.66 18.11
N ALA A 799 -39.77 -6.90 18.37
CA ALA A 799 -40.03 -5.56 17.84
C ALA A 799 -39.20 -4.40 18.46
N ASP A 800 -38.02 -4.69 19.04
CA ASP A 800 -37.14 -3.70 19.69
C ASP A 800 -35.98 -3.31 18.76
N SER A 801 -36.29 -2.62 17.66
CA SER A 801 -35.29 -2.27 16.63
C SER A 801 -34.72 -0.86 16.82
N LEU A 802 -33.45 -0.76 17.23
CA LEU A 802 -32.72 0.51 17.39
C LEU A 802 -32.38 1.14 16.03
N PRO A 803 -32.91 2.33 15.67
CA PRO A 803 -32.58 2.98 14.40
C PRO A 803 -31.13 3.48 14.38
N CYS A 804 -30.34 3.03 13.40
CA CYS A 804 -28.95 3.42 13.18
C CYS A 804 -28.84 4.51 12.11
N ILE A 805 -28.15 5.61 12.45
CA ILE A 805 -27.86 6.72 11.53
C ILE A 805 -26.35 6.74 11.26
N VAL A 806 -25.95 6.36 10.05
CA VAL A 806 -24.55 6.42 9.60
C VAL A 806 -24.30 7.79 8.98
N VAL A 807 -23.47 8.61 9.64
CA VAL A 807 -23.18 9.98 9.19
C VAL A 807 -21.98 9.96 8.25
N LEU A 808 -22.22 10.22 6.97
CA LEU A 808 -21.22 10.31 5.90
C LEU A 808 -21.07 11.75 5.39
N GLY A 809 -20.04 12.04 4.60
CA GLY A 809 -19.79 13.35 4.02
C GLY A 809 -18.31 13.67 3.89
N MET A 810 -17.95 14.70 3.11
CA MET A 810 -16.55 15.09 2.89
C MET A 810 -15.85 15.58 4.18
N ALA A 811 -14.51 15.68 4.13
CA ALA A 811 -13.74 16.35 5.17
C ALA A 811 -14.17 17.84 5.25
N GLY A 812 -14.44 18.33 6.47
CA GLY A 812 -14.85 19.72 6.70
C GLY A 812 -16.34 20.05 6.46
N SER A 813 -17.19 19.09 6.04
CA SER A 813 -18.63 19.33 5.91
C SER A 813 -19.36 19.45 7.26
N GLY A 814 -18.73 19.00 8.36
CA GLY A 814 -19.20 19.18 9.73
C GLY A 814 -19.85 17.95 10.37
N LYS A 815 -19.55 16.72 9.90
CA LYS A 815 -20.05 15.44 10.44
C LYS A 815 -20.12 15.39 11.98
N SER A 816 -18.99 15.53 12.67
CA SER A 816 -18.93 15.45 14.14
C SER A 816 -19.68 16.57 14.86
N SER A 817 -19.77 17.76 14.27
CA SER A 817 -20.59 18.87 14.79
C SER A 817 -22.08 18.60 14.62
N PHE A 818 -22.48 17.94 13.53
CA PHE A 818 -23.85 17.50 13.31
C PHE A 818 -24.22 16.40 14.32
N VAL A 819 -23.36 15.40 14.54
CA VAL A 819 -23.54 14.36 15.57
C VAL A 819 -23.64 14.98 16.98
N GLN A 820 -22.79 15.96 17.30
CA GLN A 820 -22.88 16.71 18.58
C GLN A 820 -24.26 17.35 18.75
N ARG A 821 -24.73 18.08 17.74
CA ARG A 821 -26.01 18.79 17.78
C ARG A 821 -27.20 17.85 17.86
N LEU A 822 -27.17 16.77 17.08
CA LEU A 822 -28.21 15.74 17.06
C LEU A 822 -28.30 15.03 18.43
N THR A 823 -27.15 14.70 19.03
CA THR A 823 -27.07 14.14 20.40
C THR A 823 -27.68 15.08 21.43
N ALA A 824 -27.34 16.38 21.39
CA ALA A 824 -27.91 17.37 22.30
C ALA A 824 -29.44 17.49 22.13
N ARG A 825 -29.93 17.56 20.89
CA ARG A 825 -31.37 17.70 20.60
C ARG A 825 -32.19 16.46 20.97
N LEU A 826 -31.61 15.26 20.87
CA LEU A 826 -32.24 14.03 21.36
C LEU A 826 -32.34 14.02 22.89
N HIS A 827 -31.26 14.41 23.61
CA HIS A 827 -31.31 14.57 25.06
C HIS A 827 -32.34 15.61 25.52
N GLU A 828 -32.49 16.75 24.83
CA GLU A 828 -33.55 17.74 25.10
C GLU A 828 -34.95 17.13 24.98
N LYS A 829 -35.16 16.23 24.00
CA LYS A 829 -36.42 15.47 23.82
C LYS A 829 -36.58 14.29 24.80
N LYS A 830 -35.65 14.11 25.74
CA LYS A 830 -35.56 12.95 26.67
C LYS A 830 -35.39 11.60 25.94
N LEU A 831 -34.91 11.63 24.71
CA LEU A 831 -34.56 10.46 23.91
C LEU A 831 -33.06 10.24 24.06
N VAL A 832 -32.65 9.15 24.72
CA VAL A 832 -31.22 8.85 24.91
C VAL A 832 -30.67 8.22 23.62
N PRO A 833 -29.68 8.81 22.93
CA PRO A 833 -28.98 8.17 21.83
C PRO A 833 -27.86 7.27 22.34
N TYR A 834 -27.44 6.33 21.51
CA TYR A 834 -26.21 5.56 21.66
C TYR A 834 -25.21 6.04 20.60
N VAL A 835 -24.08 6.62 21.01
CA VAL A 835 -23.16 7.30 20.09
C VAL A 835 -21.90 6.45 19.87
N VAL A 836 -21.55 6.20 18.61
CA VAL A 836 -20.39 5.42 18.19
C VAL A 836 -19.48 6.32 17.35
N ASN A 837 -18.23 6.48 17.78
CA ASN A 837 -17.18 7.12 16.98
C ASN A 837 -16.36 6.06 16.24
N LEU A 838 -16.33 6.16 14.90
CA LEU A 838 -15.47 5.36 14.02
C LEU A 838 -14.35 6.20 13.37
N ASP A 839 -14.18 7.49 13.69
CA ASP A 839 -13.00 8.27 13.27
C ASP A 839 -11.81 8.02 14.24
N PRO A 840 -10.73 7.36 13.80
CA PRO A 840 -9.56 7.14 14.64
C PRO A 840 -8.64 8.38 14.72
N ALA A 841 -8.71 9.30 13.74
CA ALA A 841 -7.81 10.43 13.59
C ALA A 841 -8.29 11.71 14.32
N VAL A 842 -9.51 11.72 14.87
CA VAL A 842 -10.05 12.86 15.62
C VAL A 842 -9.32 13.06 16.96
N ASN A 843 -8.76 14.26 17.18
CA ASN A 843 -8.03 14.59 18.40
C ASN A 843 -8.97 14.71 19.63
N THR A 844 -10.04 15.49 19.53
CA THR A 844 -10.98 15.77 20.62
C THR A 844 -12.41 15.60 20.13
N LEU A 845 -13.16 14.65 20.70
CA LEU A 845 -14.58 14.50 20.41
C LEU A 845 -15.39 15.63 21.08
N PRO A 846 -16.31 16.28 20.34
CA PRO A 846 -17.15 17.35 20.89
C PRO A 846 -18.41 16.82 21.61
N TYR A 847 -18.59 15.50 21.68
CA TYR A 847 -19.69 14.79 22.33
C TYR A 847 -19.15 13.56 23.10
N PRO A 848 -19.86 13.05 24.12
CA PRO A 848 -19.52 11.78 24.76
C PRO A 848 -19.92 10.59 23.86
N ALA A 849 -18.96 9.78 23.45
CA ALA A 849 -19.21 8.52 22.73
C ALA A 849 -19.41 7.36 23.73
N ASN A 850 -20.31 6.43 23.41
CA ASN A 850 -20.49 5.17 24.14
C ASN A 850 -19.51 4.08 23.68
N ILE A 851 -19.14 4.11 22.39
CA ILE A 851 -18.08 3.28 21.80
C ILE A 851 -17.18 4.22 21.01
N ASP A 852 -15.89 4.24 21.32
CA ASP A 852 -14.89 5.00 20.60
C ASP A 852 -13.83 4.04 20.02
N ILE A 853 -13.64 4.08 18.70
CA ILE A 853 -12.56 3.36 18.02
C ILE A 853 -11.19 3.61 18.67
N ARG A 854 -10.95 4.82 19.18
CA ARG A 854 -9.67 5.25 19.75
C ARG A 854 -9.31 4.54 21.05
N ASP A 855 -10.29 3.99 21.77
CA ASP A 855 -10.07 3.17 22.98
C ASP A 855 -9.57 1.76 22.63
N THR A 856 -9.97 1.24 21.45
CA THR A 856 -9.60 -0.11 21.00
C THR A 856 -8.35 -0.10 20.11
N VAL A 857 -8.22 0.91 19.26
CA VAL A 857 -7.15 1.03 18.26
C VAL A 857 -6.59 2.45 18.27
N LYS A 858 -5.35 2.62 18.72
CA LYS A 858 -4.71 3.94 18.77
C LYS A 858 -4.14 4.30 17.40
N TYR A 859 -4.77 5.24 16.71
CA TYR A 859 -4.38 5.73 15.39
C TYR A 859 -2.87 6.00 15.21
N LYS A 860 -2.27 6.76 16.14
CA LYS A 860 -0.83 7.08 16.12
C LYS A 860 0.06 5.85 16.31
N GLU A 861 -0.42 4.81 17.01
CA GLU A 861 0.33 3.56 17.17
C GLU A 861 0.27 2.74 15.88
N VAL A 862 -0.91 2.60 15.26
CA VAL A 862 -1.07 1.91 13.96
C VAL A 862 -0.28 2.58 12.84
N MET A 863 -0.30 3.91 12.75
CA MET A 863 0.49 4.67 11.78
C MET A 863 1.99 4.38 11.91
N ARG A 864 2.47 4.26 13.15
CA ARG A 864 3.87 3.95 13.49
C ARG A 864 4.24 2.48 13.29
N GLU A 865 3.36 1.56 13.68
CA GLU A 865 3.60 0.10 13.67
C GLU A 865 3.64 -0.45 12.24
N TYR A 866 2.75 0.03 11.37
CA TYR A 866 2.67 -0.42 9.97
C TYR A 866 3.41 0.50 8.98
N GLY A 867 4.04 1.58 9.45
CA GLY A 867 4.78 2.54 8.59
C GLY A 867 3.91 3.26 7.55
N LEU A 868 2.62 3.47 7.86
CA LEU A 868 1.63 3.94 6.90
C LEU A 868 1.50 5.46 6.89
N GLY A 869 1.19 6.03 5.72
CA GLY A 869 0.70 7.40 5.63
C GLY A 869 -0.66 7.59 6.32
N PRO A 870 -1.11 8.84 6.57
CA PRO A 870 -2.31 9.13 7.37
C PRO A 870 -3.58 8.37 6.91
N ASN A 871 -3.84 8.36 5.60
CA ASN A 871 -5.01 7.66 5.04
C ASN A 871 -4.90 6.12 5.18
N GLY A 872 -3.70 5.56 5.01
CA GLY A 872 -3.44 4.14 5.22
C GLY A 872 -3.63 3.72 6.68
N ALA A 873 -3.22 4.57 7.63
CA ALA A 873 -3.45 4.34 9.05
C ALA A 873 -4.95 4.36 9.42
N ILE A 874 -5.77 5.26 8.84
CA ILE A 874 -7.24 5.25 9.02
C ILE A 874 -7.83 3.92 8.53
N LEU A 875 -7.46 3.50 7.32
CA LEU A 875 -7.92 2.24 6.72
C LEU A 875 -7.56 1.02 7.58
N THR A 876 -6.33 0.95 8.06
CA THR A 876 -5.88 -0.16 8.94
C THR A 876 -6.58 -0.13 10.29
N CYS A 877 -6.89 1.05 10.86
CA CYS A 877 -7.70 1.13 12.07
C CYS A 877 -9.12 0.59 11.86
N LEU A 878 -9.77 0.92 10.73
CA LEU A 878 -11.07 0.36 10.36
C LEU A 878 -11.01 -1.16 10.16
N ASN A 879 -9.96 -1.67 9.51
CA ASN A 879 -9.76 -3.11 9.33
C ASN A 879 -9.63 -3.83 10.67
N LEU A 880 -8.86 -3.28 11.61
CA LEU A 880 -8.71 -3.84 12.97
C LEU A 880 -10.04 -3.83 13.73
N MET A 881 -10.82 -2.74 13.67
CA MET A 881 -12.18 -2.71 14.27
C MET A 881 -13.14 -3.70 13.63
N CYS A 882 -13.05 -3.89 12.31
CA CYS A 882 -13.89 -4.84 11.57
C CYS A 882 -13.76 -6.26 12.14
N THR A 883 -12.56 -6.68 12.59
CA THR A 883 -12.34 -8.01 13.20
C THR A 883 -13.08 -8.24 14.53
N ARG A 884 -13.53 -7.17 15.21
CA ARG A 884 -14.25 -7.22 16.49
C ARG A 884 -15.66 -6.66 16.40
N PHE A 885 -16.15 -6.38 15.19
CA PHE A 885 -17.39 -5.62 15.01
C PHE A 885 -18.64 -6.41 15.45
N GLU A 886 -18.59 -7.74 15.48
CA GLU A 886 -19.63 -8.59 16.06
C GLU A 886 -19.88 -8.26 17.55
N GLN A 887 -18.82 -7.95 18.33
CA GLN A 887 -18.95 -7.52 19.73
C GLN A 887 -19.66 -6.15 19.84
N VAL A 888 -19.47 -5.27 18.85
CA VAL A 888 -20.17 -3.98 18.77
C VAL A 888 -21.67 -4.21 18.51
N LEU A 889 -22.02 -5.12 17.61
CA LEU A 889 -23.42 -5.50 17.33
C LEU A 889 -24.10 -6.17 18.53
N GLU A 890 -23.39 -7.00 19.30
CA GLU A 890 -23.89 -7.52 20.58
C GLU A 890 -24.19 -6.41 21.58
N LEU A 891 -23.32 -5.40 21.68
CA LEU A 891 -23.51 -4.27 22.59
C LEU A 891 -24.71 -3.40 22.16
N LEU A 892 -24.86 -3.15 20.86
CA LEU A 892 -26.05 -2.45 20.31
C LEU A 892 -27.33 -3.23 20.59
N SER A 893 -27.34 -4.55 20.33
CA SER A 893 -28.48 -5.42 20.59
C SER A 893 -28.88 -5.44 22.08
N LYS A 894 -27.90 -5.47 23.00
CA LYS A 894 -28.12 -5.38 24.46
C LYS A 894 -28.66 -4.01 24.92
N ARG A 895 -28.61 -2.98 24.06
CA ARG A 895 -29.07 -1.60 24.35
C ARG A 895 -30.28 -1.17 23.54
N ALA A 896 -30.75 -1.98 22.60
CA ALA A 896 -31.83 -1.61 21.69
C ALA A 896 -33.16 -1.26 22.39
N GLY A 897 -33.48 -1.88 23.53
CA GLY A 897 -34.64 -1.53 24.36
C GLY A 897 -34.42 -0.37 25.36
N MET A 898 -33.23 0.22 25.43
CA MET A 898 -32.90 1.34 26.34
C MET A 898 -32.59 2.65 25.63
N CYS A 899 -32.10 2.58 24.40
CA CYS A 899 -31.69 3.72 23.60
C CYS A 899 -32.70 3.97 22.47
N SER A 900 -32.87 5.23 22.08
CA SER A 900 -33.83 5.66 21.06
C SER A 900 -33.28 5.58 19.63
N HIS A 901 -31.99 5.83 19.46
CA HIS A 901 -31.29 5.91 18.18
C HIS A 901 -29.82 5.53 18.40
N CYS A 902 -29.17 4.93 17.41
CA CYS A 902 -27.72 4.79 17.33
C CYS A 902 -27.16 5.83 16.34
N LEU A 903 -26.20 6.65 16.76
CA LEU A 903 -25.54 7.66 15.93
C LEU A 903 -24.11 7.23 15.67
N ILE A 904 -23.72 7.10 14.40
CA ILE A 904 -22.41 6.60 14.00
C ILE A 904 -21.67 7.70 13.23
N ASP A 905 -20.65 8.28 13.87
CA ASP A 905 -19.74 9.24 13.23
C ASP A 905 -18.61 8.50 12.51
N THR A 906 -18.32 8.88 11.27
CA THR A 906 -17.36 8.18 10.40
C THR A 906 -16.13 9.04 10.10
N PRO A 907 -15.00 8.42 9.68
CA PRO A 907 -13.77 9.16 9.41
C PRO A 907 -13.90 10.42 8.56
N GLY A 908 -13.08 11.42 8.86
CA GLY A 908 -12.96 12.66 8.10
C GLY A 908 -12.85 12.43 6.59
N GLN A 909 -12.02 11.47 6.18
CA GLN A 909 -11.87 11.02 4.79
C GLN A 909 -12.95 10.00 4.42
N ILE A 910 -13.91 10.43 3.60
CA ILE A 910 -15.07 9.60 3.21
C ILE A 910 -14.66 8.30 2.52
N GLU A 911 -13.64 8.34 1.66
CA GLU A 911 -13.19 7.22 0.84
C GLU A 911 -12.67 6.05 1.67
N ALA A 912 -12.00 6.34 2.80
CA ALA A 912 -11.49 5.32 3.71
C ALA A 912 -12.62 4.48 4.34
N PHE A 913 -13.85 5.01 4.40
CA PHE A 913 -15.03 4.29 4.88
C PHE A 913 -15.90 3.77 3.73
N THR A 914 -16.23 4.60 2.73
CA THR A 914 -17.16 4.19 1.67
C THR A 914 -16.55 3.25 0.64
N TRP A 915 -15.25 3.39 0.32
CA TRP A 915 -14.61 2.56 -0.72
C TRP A 915 -13.90 1.32 -0.16
N SER A 916 -13.60 1.30 1.16
CA SER A 916 -12.95 0.15 1.81
C SER A 916 -13.84 -1.07 1.95
N ALA A 917 -13.21 -2.25 2.03
CA ALA A 917 -13.89 -3.50 2.35
C ALA A 917 -14.41 -3.49 3.80
N SER A 918 -13.63 -2.99 4.75
CA SER A 918 -14.01 -2.91 6.17
C SER A 918 -15.20 -1.99 6.42
N GLY A 919 -15.24 -0.80 5.79
CA GLY A 919 -16.39 0.09 5.90
C GLY A 919 -17.67 -0.48 5.26
N SER A 920 -17.55 -1.24 4.16
CA SER A 920 -18.66 -2.00 3.58
C SER A 920 -19.15 -3.07 4.56
N ILE A 921 -18.27 -3.93 5.08
CA ILE A 921 -18.62 -5.00 6.03
C ILE A 921 -19.26 -4.42 7.29
N ILE A 922 -18.72 -3.33 7.85
CA ILE A 922 -19.30 -2.62 8.99
C ILE A 922 -20.73 -2.13 8.66
N THR A 923 -20.90 -1.47 7.52
CA THR A 923 -22.21 -0.93 7.10
C THR A 923 -23.23 -2.07 6.87
N ASP A 924 -22.85 -3.10 6.13
CA ASP A 924 -23.68 -4.28 5.82
C ASP A 924 -24.07 -5.06 7.09
N ALA A 925 -23.16 -5.16 8.07
CA ALA A 925 -23.42 -5.88 9.31
C ALA A 925 -24.37 -5.11 10.25
N ILE A 926 -24.28 -3.77 10.30
CA ILE A 926 -25.29 -2.95 11.01
C ILE A 926 -26.62 -3.02 10.26
N ALA A 927 -26.60 -2.86 8.93
CA ALA A 927 -27.77 -2.92 8.06
C ALA A 927 -28.49 -4.27 8.07
N SER A 928 -27.81 -5.35 8.43
CA SER A 928 -28.42 -6.68 8.59
C SER A 928 -29.03 -6.91 9.99
N ALA A 929 -28.60 -6.15 11.00
CA ALA A 929 -29.02 -6.31 12.39
C ALA A 929 -30.09 -5.29 12.83
N HIS A 930 -30.04 -4.08 12.29
CA HIS A 930 -30.81 -2.92 12.75
C HIS A 930 -31.28 -2.03 11.57
N PRO A 931 -32.45 -1.36 11.68
CA PRO A 931 -32.90 -0.38 10.69
C PRO A 931 -31.87 0.73 10.52
N THR A 932 -31.25 0.81 9.36
CA THR A 932 -30.09 1.68 9.12
C THR A 932 -30.38 2.66 7.99
N MET A 933 -30.04 3.93 8.22
CA MET A 933 -30.11 4.99 7.20
C MET A 933 -28.77 5.73 7.08
N VAL A 934 -28.52 6.31 5.91
CA VAL A 934 -27.35 7.14 5.62
C VAL A 934 -27.73 8.62 5.66
N ALA A 935 -27.00 9.40 6.47
CA ALA A 935 -27.10 10.86 6.52
C ALA A 935 -25.86 11.46 5.86
N TYR A 936 -26.01 11.97 4.63
CA TYR A 936 -24.91 12.55 3.85
C TYR A 936 -24.79 14.06 4.08
N VAL A 937 -23.81 14.45 4.89
CA VAL A 937 -23.56 15.84 5.29
C VAL A 937 -22.75 16.57 4.22
N MET A 938 -23.42 17.48 3.51
CA MET A 938 -22.83 18.37 2.49
C MET A 938 -22.53 19.76 3.07
N ASP A 939 -21.47 20.41 2.59
CA ASP A 939 -21.14 21.80 2.93
C ASP A 939 -21.90 22.78 2.02
N SER A 940 -22.97 23.41 2.55
CA SER A 940 -23.80 24.34 1.77
C SER A 940 -23.03 25.56 1.25
N VAL A 941 -21.96 25.98 1.91
CA VAL A 941 -21.19 27.18 1.53
C VAL A 941 -20.37 26.90 0.26
N ARG A 942 -19.79 25.70 0.17
CA ARG A 942 -19.06 25.24 -1.03
C ARG A 942 -20.00 24.81 -2.16
N ALA A 943 -21.18 24.33 -1.82
CA ALA A 943 -22.22 23.93 -2.77
C ALA A 943 -22.85 25.09 -3.55
N THR A 944 -22.54 26.35 -3.22
CA THR A 944 -23.03 27.53 -3.98
C THR A 944 -22.56 27.56 -5.44
N ASN A 945 -21.45 26.89 -5.77
CA ASN A 945 -21.02 26.68 -7.15
C ASN A 945 -21.78 25.47 -7.75
N PRO A 946 -22.55 25.65 -8.85
CA PRO A 946 -23.33 24.58 -9.49
C PRO A 946 -22.52 23.33 -9.86
N ILE A 947 -21.27 23.49 -10.31
CA ILE A 947 -20.37 22.37 -10.65
C ILE A 947 -19.99 21.60 -9.38
N THR A 948 -19.69 22.32 -8.30
CA THR A 948 -19.34 21.70 -7.00
C THR A 948 -20.57 21.01 -6.38
N PHE A 949 -21.77 21.55 -6.58
CA PHE A 949 -23.02 20.88 -6.20
C PHE A 949 -23.24 19.60 -7.01
N MET A 950 -23.12 19.66 -8.35
CA MET A 950 -23.25 18.51 -9.24
C MET A 950 -22.29 17.37 -8.86
N SER A 951 -21.00 17.68 -8.67
CA SER A 951 -20.00 16.68 -8.27
C SER A 951 -20.34 16.05 -6.92
N ASN A 952 -20.77 16.84 -5.93
CA ASN A 952 -21.20 16.32 -4.63
C ASN A 952 -22.45 15.43 -4.72
N MET A 953 -23.40 15.74 -5.60
CA MET A 953 -24.57 14.91 -5.83
C MET A 953 -24.24 13.62 -6.57
N LEU A 954 -23.29 13.62 -7.51
CA LEU A 954 -22.78 12.39 -8.13
C LEU A 954 -22.08 11.48 -7.11
N TYR A 955 -21.31 12.04 -6.18
CA TYR A 955 -20.77 11.29 -5.04
C TYR A 955 -21.88 10.73 -4.13
N ALA A 956 -22.93 11.50 -3.84
CA ALA A 956 -24.08 11.01 -3.07
C ALA A 956 -24.80 9.85 -3.79
N CYS A 957 -25.03 9.94 -5.10
CA CYS A 957 -25.58 8.86 -5.92
C CYS A 957 -24.73 7.59 -5.85
N SER A 958 -23.40 7.73 -5.98
CA SER A 958 -22.46 6.60 -5.91
C SER A 958 -22.53 5.87 -4.55
N ILE A 959 -22.62 6.62 -3.45
CA ILE A 959 -22.76 6.05 -2.10
C ILE A 959 -24.13 5.40 -1.91
N PHE A 960 -25.21 6.01 -2.39
CA PHE A 960 -26.56 5.43 -2.36
C PHE A 960 -26.60 4.05 -3.06
N TYR A 961 -26.10 3.97 -4.29
CA TYR A 961 -26.03 2.72 -5.05
C TYR A 961 -25.16 1.65 -4.38
N ARG A 962 -24.05 2.04 -3.75
CA ARG A 962 -23.16 1.10 -3.06
C ARG A 962 -23.73 0.60 -1.75
N THR A 963 -24.28 1.49 -0.92
CA THR A 963 -24.79 1.15 0.41
C THR A 963 -26.15 0.46 0.36
N LYS A 964 -27.00 0.78 -0.63
CA LYS A 964 -28.37 0.25 -0.76
C LYS A 964 -29.20 0.43 0.51
N LEU A 965 -29.16 1.64 1.07
CA LEU A 965 -29.90 2.04 2.26
C LEU A 965 -30.69 3.33 2.02
N PRO A 966 -31.76 3.60 2.79
CA PRO A 966 -32.44 4.90 2.79
C PRO A 966 -31.45 6.04 3.04
N PHE A 967 -31.57 7.12 2.26
CA PHE A 967 -30.52 8.12 2.13
C PHE A 967 -31.08 9.55 2.24
N VAL A 968 -30.53 10.34 3.16
CA VAL A 968 -30.94 11.72 3.41
C VAL A 968 -29.74 12.66 3.20
N VAL A 969 -29.92 13.66 2.34
CA VAL A 969 -28.93 14.73 2.11
C VAL A 969 -29.11 15.81 3.18
N VAL A 970 -28.08 16.03 3.99
CA VAL A 970 -28.06 17.06 5.05
C VAL A 970 -27.23 18.24 4.56
N LEU A 971 -27.91 19.32 4.18
CA LEU A 971 -27.29 20.56 3.70
C LEU A 971 -26.87 21.40 4.92
N ASN A 972 -25.65 21.16 5.41
CA ASN A 972 -25.15 21.74 6.67
C ASN A 972 -24.62 23.18 6.48
N LYS A 973 -24.42 23.90 7.60
CA LYS A 973 -23.97 25.31 7.65
C LYS A 973 -25.00 26.31 7.10
N ALA A 974 -26.29 25.99 7.23
CA ALA A 974 -27.40 26.86 6.81
C ALA A 974 -27.42 28.23 7.50
N ASP A 975 -26.71 28.38 8.62
CA ASP A 975 -26.47 29.64 9.34
C ASP A 975 -25.57 30.64 8.58
N ILE A 976 -24.68 30.14 7.71
CA ILE A 976 -23.81 30.99 6.87
C ILE A 976 -24.49 31.29 5.53
N VAL A 977 -24.98 30.25 4.86
CA VAL A 977 -25.72 30.36 3.59
C VAL A 977 -26.95 29.46 3.68
N ARG A 978 -28.15 30.05 3.63
CA ARG A 978 -29.39 29.27 3.55
C ARG A 978 -29.45 28.54 2.20
N PRO A 979 -29.51 27.21 2.16
CA PRO A 979 -29.37 26.45 0.92
C PRO A 979 -30.69 26.33 0.14
N THR A 980 -31.44 27.43 0.03
CA THR A 980 -32.67 27.51 -0.76
C THR A 980 -32.40 27.27 -2.24
N PHE A 981 -31.22 27.68 -2.73
CA PHE A 981 -30.76 27.44 -4.10
C PHE A 981 -30.60 25.93 -4.37
N ALA A 982 -30.00 25.15 -3.46
CA ALA A 982 -29.81 23.72 -3.64
C ALA A 982 -31.14 22.96 -3.65
N VAL A 983 -32.06 23.31 -2.74
CA VAL A 983 -33.42 22.74 -2.73
C VAL A 983 -34.23 23.15 -3.98
N LYS A 984 -33.96 24.32 -4.55
CA LYS A 984 -34.50 24.71 -5.86
C LYS A 984 -33.92 23.82 -6.96
N TRP A 985 -32.59 23.70 -7.07
CA TRP A 985 -31.91 22.91 -8.08
C TRP A 985 -32.25 21.41 -8.08
N MET A 986 -32.64 20.83 -6.93
CA MET A 986 -33.12 19.44 -6.85
C MET A 986 -34.61 19.25 -7.22
N LYS A 987 -35.37 20.33 -7.40
CA LYS A 987 -36.82 20.30 -7.70
C LYS A 987 -37.19 20.97 -9.02
N ASP A 988 -36.33 21.86 -9.50
CA ASP A 988 -36.50 22.72 -10.66
C ASP A 988 -35.23 22.58 -11.51
N PHE A 989 -35.28 21.58 -12.39
CA PHE A 989 -34.21 21.23 -13.32
C PHE A 989 -33.85 22.41 -14.23
N GLU A 990 -34.83 23.17 -14.73
CA GLU A 990 -34.60 24.33 -15.58
C GLU A 990 -33.74 25.37 -14.86
N SER A 991 -34.07 25.69 -13.60
CA SER A 991 -33.26 26.61 -12.78
C SER A 991 -31.87 26.07 -12.41
N PHE A 992 -31.64 24.77 -12.45
CA PHE A 992 -30.29 24.21 -12.28
C PHE A 992 -29.49 24.31 -13.58
N GLN A 993 -30.13 24.00 -14.71
CA GLN A 993 -29.50 24.10 -16.03
C GLN A 993 -29.12 25.55 -16.37
N GLU A 994 -29.98 26.53 -16.10
CA GLU A 994 -29.66 27.96 -16.27
C GLU A 994 -28.40 28.35 -15.46
N ALA A 995 -28.33 27.95 -14.19
CA ALA A 995 -27.19 28.23 -13.32
C ALA A 995 -25.89 27.55 -13.78
N LEU A 996 -25.98 26.39 -14.46
CA LEU A 996 -24.83 25.70 -15.06
C LEU A 996 -24.36 26.38 -16.36
N ASP A 997 -25.31 26.74 -17.24
CA ASP A 997 -25.03 27.41 -18.51
C ASP A 997 -24.43 28.83 -18.30
N GLU A 998 -24.73 29.51 -17.18
CA GLU A 998 -24.11 30.80 -16.80
C GLU A 998 -22.64 30.70 -16.31
N ASN A 999 -22.22 29.55 -15.78
CA ASN A 999 -20.93 29.42 -15.05
C ASN A 999 -19.83 28.66 -15.81
N CYS A 1000 -20.12 28.09 -16.97
CA CYS A 1000 -19.26 27.10 -17.61
C CYS A 1000 -18.58 27.56 -18.91
N SER A 1001 -17.37 27.03 -19.14
CA SER A 1001 -16.66 27.11 -20.43
C SER A 1001 -17.10 25.98 -21.37
N THR A 1002 -16.92 26.19 -22.68
CA THR A 1002 -17.65 25.51 -23.76
C THR A 1002 -17.58 23.98 -23.76
N TYR A 1003 -16.54 23.36 -23.20
CA TYR A 1003 -16.37 21.89 -23.22
C TYR A 1003 -17.04 21.17 -22.04
N MET A 1004 -17.21 21.81 -20.88
CA MET A 1004 -17.90 21.17 -19.74
C MET A 1004 -19.42 21.10 -19.94
N ASN A 1005 -20.00 21.92 -20.83
CA ASN A 1005 -21.45 22.06 -20.99
C ASN A 1005 -22.17 20.77 -21.39
N ASP A 1006 -21.64 20.00 -22.34
CA ASP A 1006 -22.34 18.80 -22.83
C ASP A 1006 -22.32 17.63 -21.83
N LEU A 1007 -21.18 17.41 -21.17
CA LEU A 1007 -21.08 16.41 -20.10
C LEU A 1007 -21.96 16.81 -18.90
N THR A 1008 -21.93 18.09 -18.52
CA THR A 1008 -22.74 18.65 -17.44
C THR A 1008 -24.23 18.53 -17.73
N ARG A 1009 -24.67 18.84 -18.96
CA ARG A 1009 -26.07 18.70 -19.39
C ARG A 1009 -26.53 17.25 -19.38
N SER A 1010 -25.70 16.32 -19.86
CA SER A 1010 -26.00 14.88 -19.83
C SER A 1010 -26.08 14.32 -18.41
N LEU A 1011 -25.14 14.71 -17.53
CA LEU A 1011 -25.15 14.31 -16.12
C LEU A 1011 -26.31 14.93 -15.35
N SER A 1012 -26.72 16.17 -15.66
CA SER A 1012 -27.86 16.81 -15.01
C SER A 1012 -29.17 16.06 -15.28
N LEU A 1013 -29.41 15.60 -16.51
CA LEU A 1013 -30.58 14.79 -16.88
C LEU A 1013 -30.63 13.45 -16.13
N VAL A 1014 -29.47 12.83 -15.94
CA VAL A 1014 -29.34 11.59 -15.15
C VAL A 1014 -29.57 11.85 -13.66
N LEU A 1015 -29.09 12.99 -13.14
CA LEU A 1015 -29.29 13.38 -11.74
C LEU A 1015 -30.74 13.73 -11.39
N ASP A 1016 -31.53 14.24 -12.34
CA ASP A 1016 -32.94 14.59 -12.11
C ASP A 1016 -33.77 13.37 -11.66
N GLN A 1017 -33.61 12.22 -12.34
CA GLN A 1017 -34.22 10.95 -11.93
C GLN A 1017 -33.76 10.47 -10.54
N PHE A 1018 -32.56 10.87 -10.09
CA PHE A 1018 -32.06 10.54 -8.76
C PHE A 1018 -32.53 11.53 -7.68
N TYR A 1019 -32.81 12.78 -8.02
CA TYR A 1019 -33.33 13.75 -7.08
C TYR A 1019 -34.74 13.40 -6.57
N GLU A 1020 -35.56 12.70 -7.37
CA GLU A 1020 -36.84 12.15 -6.90
C GLU A 1020 -36.68 11.17 -5.72
N ALA A 1021 -35.56 10.44 -5.66
CA ALA A 1021 -35.27 9.48 -4.58
C ALA A 1021 -34.64 10.12 -3.33
N PHE A 1022 -34.12 11.35 -3.41
CA PHE A 1022 -33.40 11.98 -2.30
C PHE A 1022 -34.25 12.97 -1.50
N SER A 1023 -34.39 12.71 -0.20
CA SER A 1023 -34.84 13.73 0.75
C SER A 1023 -33.68 14.62 1.17
N ALA A 1024 -33.78 15.93 0.92
CA ALA A 1024 -32.82 16.93 1.36
C ALA A 1024 -33.35 17.80 2.51
N VAL A 1025 -32.55 17.99 3.55
CA VAL A 1025 -32.91 18.81 4.74
C VAL A 1025 -31.84 19.89 4.97
N PRO A 1026 -32.21 21.19 5.03
CA PRO A 1026 -31.32 22.26 5.43
C PRO A 1026 -31.06 22.23 6.94
N VAL A 1027 -29.81 22.24 7.37
CA VAL A 1027 -29.44 22.15 8.79
C VAL A 1027 -28.33 23.14 9.16
N SER A 1028 -28.39 23.68 10.37
CA SER A 1028 -27.22 24.27 11.03
C SER A 1028 -26.84 23.45 12.26
N SER A 1029 -25.64 22.88 12.23
CA SER A 1029 -25.04 22.22 13.41
C SER A 1029 -24.74 23.22 14.55
N LEU A 1030 -24.62 24.52 14.24
CA LEU A 1030 -24.27 25.57 15.20
C LEU A 1030 -25.51 26.15 15.91
N THR A 1031 -26.62 26.36 15.20
CA THR A 1031 -27.87 26.88 15.80
C THR A 1031 -28.83 25.78 16.23
N GLY A 1032 -28.81 24.61 15.57
CA GLY A 1032 -29.79 23.54 15.73
C GLY A 1032 -31.00 23.65 14.79
N GLU A 1033 -31.03 24.65 13.92
CA GLU A 1033 -32.02 24.79 12.83
C GLU A 1033 -32.04 23.53 11.96
N GLY A 1034 -33.24 23.06 11.57
CA GLY A 1034 -33.43 21.90 10.70
C GLY A 1034 -33.36 20.51 11.37
N ILE A 1035 -32.80 20.38 12.57
CA ILE A 1035 -32.63 19.06 13.23
C ILE A 1035 -33.96 18.36 13.51
N ASP A 1036 -35.01 19.12 13.85
CA ASP A 1036 -36.36 18.56 14.06
C ASP A 1036 -37.04 18.09 12.76
N GLU A 1037 -36.65 18.65 11.62
CA GLU A 1037 -37.10 18.18 10.30
C GLU A 1037 -36.33 16.92 9.90
N PHE A 1038 -35.02 16.90 10.12
CA PHE A 1038 -34.17 15.71 9.92
C PHE A 1038 -34.71 14.49 10.68
N LEU A 1039 -35.02 14.64 11.98
CA LEU A 1039 -35.60 13.55 12.78
C LEU A 1039 -36.94 13.03 12.23
N LYS A 1040 -37.80 13.90 11.68
CA LYS A 1040 -39.05 13.47 11.01
C LYS A 1040 -38.78 12.70 9.72
N GLN A 1041 -37.69 12.99 9.00
CA GLN A 1041 -37.31 12.20 7.84
C GLN A 1041 -36.69 10.86 8.25
N THR A 1042 -35.90 10.81 9.34
CA THR A 1042 -35.42 9.54 9.93
C THR A 1042 -36.58 8.59 10.22
N GLU A 1043 -37.67 9.06 10.82
CA GLU A 1043 -38.88 8.24 11.07
C GLU A 1043 -39.52 7.67 9.80
N LYS A 1044 -39.39 8.34 8.64
CA LYS A 1044 -39.86 7.82 7.35
C LYS A 1044 -38.87 6.79 6.78
N CYS A 1045 -37.58 7.10 6.78
CA CYS A 1045 -36.53 6.20 6.31
C CYS A 1045 -36.50 4.87 7.10
N VAL A 1046 -36.86 4.88 8.39
CA VAL A 1046 -37.01 3.66 9.20
C VAL A 1046 -38.20 2.80 8.75
N LYS A 1047 -39.30 3.40 8.28
CA LYS A 1047 -40.42 2.65 7.69
C LYS A 1047 -40.05 2.08 6.34
N GLU A 1048 -39.51 2.92 5.46
CA GLU A 1048 -38.99 2.55 4.14
C GLU A 1048 -37.95 1.42 4.22
N TYR A 1049 -37.03 1.46 5.20
CA TYR A 1049 -36.09 0.37 5.47
C TYR A 1049 -36.82 -0.97 5.72
N ASN A 1050 -37.86 -0.97 6.56
CA ASN A 1050 -38.58 -2.19 6.92
C ASN A 1050 -39.46 -2.70 5.77
N ASP A 1051 -40.04 -1.79 4.98
CA ASP A 1051 -40.98 -2.13 3.90
C ASP A 1051 -40.26 -2.59 2.62
N VAL A 1052 -39.12 -1.97 2.27
CA VAL A 1052 -38.42 -2.18 0.98
C VAL A 1052 -37.08 -2.89 1.15
N TYR A 1053 -36.22 -2.40 2.03
CA TYR A 1053 -34.81 -2.83 2.08
C TYR A 1053 -34.63 -4.13 2.87
N ARG A 1054 -35.34 -4.31 3.99
CA ARG A 1054 -35.26 -5.51 4.81
C ARG A 1054 -35.63 -6.79 4.05
N PRO A 1055 -36.75 -6.86 3.28
CA PRO A 1055 -37.05 -8.03 2.45
C PRO A 1055 -35.95 -8.36 1.44
N MET A 1056 -35.30 -7.34 0.84
CA MET A 1056 -34.17 -7.53 -0.08
C MET A 1056 -32.96 -8.17 0.63
N TYR A 1057 -32.59 -7.70 1.83
CA TYR A 1057 -31.50 -8.31 2.61
C TYR A 1057 -31.84 -9.75 3.05
N GLU A 1058 -33.08 -10.02 3.46
CA GLU A 1058 -33.54 -11.37 3.83
C GLU A 1058 -33.50 -12.34 2.63
N GLN A 1059 -33.86 -11.90 1.42
CA GLN A 1059 -33.70 -12.68 0.18
C GLN A 1059 -32.23 -12.98 -0.13
N LEU A 1060 -31.35 -11.97 -0.08
CA LEU A 1060 -29.91 -12.13 -0.34
C LEU A 1060 -29.22 -13.07 0.68
N ALA A 1061 -29.66 -13.07 1.94
CA ALA A 1061 -29.19 -14.01 2.95
C ALA A 1061 -29.60 -15.45 2.64
N ASN A 1062 -30.87 -15.66 2.25
CA ASN A 1062 -31.39 -16.98 1.86
C ASN A 1062 -30.69 -17.54 0.60
N GLU A 1063 -30.44 -16.71 -0.41
CA GLU A 1063 -29.67 -17.13 -1.60
C GLU A 1063 -28.23 -17.53 -1.26
N LYS A 1064 -27.56 -16.78 -0.37
CA LYS A 1064 -26.21 -17.12 0.08
C LYS A 1064 -26.16 -18.45 0.83
N MET A 1065 -27.14 -18.73 1.70
CA MET A 1065 -27.27 -20.06 2.33
C MET A 1065 -27.51 -21.15 1.28
N LEU A 1066 -28.44 -20.96 0.35
CA LEU A 1066 -28.71 -21.93 -0.73
C LEU A 1066 -27.49 -22.23 -1.61
N ARG A 1067 -26.56 -21.26 -1.77
CA ARG A 1067 -25.28 -21.49 -2.46
C ARG A 1067 -24.27 -22.24 -1.59
N SER A 1068 -24.13 -21.92 -0.30
CA SER A 1068 -23.18 -22.63 0.59
C SER A 1068 -23.59 -24.07 0.93
N TRP A 1069 -24.83 -24.46 0.65
CA TRP A 1069 -25.29 -25.86 0.70
C TRP A 1069 -25.06 -26.64 -0.61
N ARG A 1070 -24.57 -25.98 -1.67
CA ARG A 1070 -24.28 -26.58 -2.99
C ARG A 1070 -22.79 -26.63 -3.35
N SER A 1071 -21.93 -26.06 -2.50
CA SER A 1071 -20.46 -26.08 -2.57
C SER A 1071 -19.89 -26.94 -1.45
#